data_AF-A0A8H6IG24-F1
#
_entry.id   AF-A0A8H6IG24-F1
#
_cell.length_a   1.000
_cell.length_b   1.000
_cell.length_c   1.000
_cell.angle_alpha   90.00
_cell.angle_beta   90.00
_cell.angle_gamma   90.00
#
_symmetry.space_group_name_H-M   'P 1'
#
loop_
_entity.id
_entity.type
_entity.pdbx_description
1 polymer ?
#
loop_
_entity_poly.entity_id
_entity_poly.type
_entity_poly.pdbx_seq_one_letter_code
_entity_poly.pdbx_strand_id
1 'polypeptide(L)'
;MQSSIRSPEPEDLHGPHPFAPDTPPQDILATLWNKFYAWEYGHTLSLLQGLKCDSNLRADDHIHRMGNEAPTHQTTQPSEVDIQETEAFEVVDYDEYGGKEISTLLAVVSNEAADLNGKVWLPNPRYTTCTSTSSNIYNHSQNTDILIASFACFADEPSFDLDRYLRYHDRFAWQCDFHDPDYEVIKLEVIGVLHFQQGLSFDEIDELIGNRSLVLPAFNKLHVSAADGLVWEACQRDYLYQWPVTWMSPLDTLRKVKQHYSTVKTDLFSQVQLASTLFCPNFGCLVSSLKPCPVHNAPAIREVKPTITSKKYDTRSRPCSGSCFQHIQENLDDDALEYLCWPDGSKDLEELESMMKLAPDGLPCDLSIILRKPCDQIFANRKRSFRDEEIPSDDEDVDPRTRKKAFEYLDSPQEKMNTKTGVIDITMYPPIPPCSHNGPCSLSTCSCYKERYHCVRECRCDKDCTNRRKGCNCKPQKKNWGKPSKEALCKDISLCSCRLEMMECDPELCKGCACRNTDTKGRARCTNNNVQHGRFNRLRIQRSEWGYGAYAAEPIPKGAIVGVYVGEHMLAPHPETEEMLQKHTGLNYAFGLYGNTVIDSKSAGNETRYLNHANDPDANCIGSSIVLHNTQAIILESTKKIKMGEQLLLNYGEKYWNPDGKDDESSDGEEGLSNSNSEASED
;
A
#
# COMPACT_ATOMS: atom_id res chain seq x y z
N MET A 1 7.37 16.14 36.47
CA MET A 1 6.55 17.21 37.08
C MET A 1 5.19 17.17 36.41
N GLN A 2 4.20 16.61 37.11
CA GLN A 2 2.80 16.64 36.67
C GLN A 2 2.31 18.10 36.78
N SER A 3 2.20 18.81 35.67
CA SER A 3 1.32 19.98 35.64
C SER A 3 -0.10 19.43 35.50
N SER A 4 -0.82 19.32 36.62
CA SER A 4 -2.28 19.39 36.59
C SER A 4 -2.61 20.71 35.89
N ILE A 5 -3.03 20.60 34.62
CA ILE A 5 -3.56 21.75 33.89
C ILE A 5 -4.84 22.10 34.63
N ARG A 6 -4.82 23.20 35.38
CA ARG A 6 -6.02 23.77 35.99
C ARG A 6 -7.07 23.93 34.90
N SER A 7 -8.32 23.57 35.21
CA SER A 7 -9.48 24.04 34.45
C SER A 7 -9.32 25.55 34.23
N PRO A 8 -9.56 26.07 33.01
CA PRO A 8 -9.41 27.50 32.75
C PRO A 8 -10.26 28.27 33.75
N GLU A 9 -9.68 29.30 34.37
CA GLU A 9 -10.42 30.13 35.32
C GLU A 9 -11.43 30.99 34.56
N PRO A 10 -12.56 31.39 35.19
CA PRO A 10 -13.67 32.07 34.52
C PRO A 10 -13.30 33.39 33.83
N GLU A 11 -12.11 33.90 34.12
CA GLU A 11 -11.57 35.18 33.66
C GLU A 11 -10.96 35.09 32.25
N ASP A 12 -10.66 33.88 31.76
CA ASP A 12 -10.21 33.62 30.38
C ASP A 12 -11.39 33.49 29.38
N LEU A 13 -12.63 33.74 29.84
CA LEU A 13 -13.87 33.44 29.11
C LEU A 13 -14.48 34.69 28.46
N HIS A 14 -14.76 34.61 27.15
CA HIS A 14 -15.63 35.57 26.46
C HIS A 14 -17.08 35.03 26.38
N GLY A 15 -17.94 35.50 27.29
CA GLY A 15 -19.41 35.36 27.20
C GLY A 15 -20.07 34.44 28.25
N PRO A 16 -21.35 34.67 28.60
CA PRO A 16 -22.06 33.90 29.63
C PRO A 16 -22.35 32.46 29.18
N HIS A 17 -22.26 31.51 30.13
CA HIS A 17 -22.55 30.08 29.92
C HIS A 17 -23.91 29.85 29.23
N PRO A 18 -23.95 29.31 28.00
CA PRO A 18 -25.20 29.21 27.24
C PRO A 18 -26.10 28.03 27.61
N PHE A 19 -25.63 27.10 28.45
CA PHE A 19 -26.34 25.85 28.78
C PHE A 19 -26.27 25.56 30.28
N ALA A 20 -27.37 25.05 30.86
CA ALA A 20 -27.36 24.59 32.25
C ALA A 20 -26.53 23.31 32.39
N PRO A 21 -25.91 23.03 33.56
CA PRO A 21 -25.08 21.84 33.78
C PRO A 21 -25.78 20.53 33.40
N ASP A 22 -27.08 20.42 33.66
CA ASP A 22 -27.89 19.22 33.40
C ASP A 22 -28.57 19.21 32.02
N THR A 23 -28.18 20.11 31.10
CA THR A 23 -28.79 20.17 29.76
C THR A 23 -28.50 18.88 29.00
N PRO A 24 -29.52 18.17 28.48
CA PRO A 24 -29.30 16.95 27.73
C PRO A 24 -28.47 17.18 26.44
N PRO A 25 -27.56 16.25 26.06
CA PRO A 25 -26.69 16.41 24.88
C PRO A 25 -27.44 16.69 23.56
N GLN A 26 -28.64 16.14 23.36
CA GLN A 26 -29.49 16.44 22.20
C GLN A 26 -29.92 17.90 22.13
N ASP A 27 -30.22 18.51 23.27
CA ASP A 27 -30.73 19.87 23.32
C ASP A 27 -29.58 20.85 23.07
N ILE A 28 -28.37 20.50 23.52
CA ILE A 28 -27.13 21.20 23.17
C ILE A 28 -26.91 21.13 21.65
N LEU A 29 -26.94 19.94 21.06
CA LEU A 29 -26.76 19.75 19.62
C LEU A 29 -27.81 20.53 18.81
N ALA A 30 -29.09 20.38 19.13
CA ALA A 30 -30.17 21.06 18.43
C ALA A 30 -30.05 22.59 18.51
N THR A 31 -29.66 23.12 19.67
CA THR A 31 -29.46 24.56 19.86
C THR A 31 -28.27 25.06 19.06
N LEU A 32 -27.14 24.36 19.10
CA LEU A 32 -25.93 24.72 18.35
C LEU A 32 -26.15 24.62 16.84
N TRP A 33 -26.84 23.58 16.38
CA TRP A 33 -27.24 23.43 14.98
C TRP A 33 -28.03 24.64 14.48
N ASN A 34 -29.09 25.02 15.19
CA ASN A 34 -29.92 26.17 14.81
C ASN A 34 -29.14 27.49 14.84
N LYS A 35 -28.25 27.67 15.82
CA LYS A 35 -27.38 28.85 15.90
C LYS A 35 -26.37 28.93 14.77
N PHE A 36 -25.82 27.78 14.35
CA PHE A 36 -24.84 27.72 13.27
C PHE A 36 -25.47 28.19 11.97
N TYR A 37 -26.57 27.56 11.55
CA TYR A 37 -27.25 27.90 10.29
C TYR A 37 -27.93 29.27 10.30
N ALA A 38 -28.31 29.81 11.47
CA ALA A 38 -28.77 31.20 11.58
C ALA A 38 -27.64 32.21 11.31
N TRP A 39 -26.39 31.84 11.60
CA TRP A 39 -25.21 32.68 11.37
C TRP A 39 -24.62 32.49 9.97
N GLU A 40 -24.47 31.24 9.53
CA GLU A 40 -23.75 30.83 8.34
C GLU A 40 -24.27 31.53 7.08
N TYR A 41 -25.59 31.54 6.87
CA TYR A 41 -26.21 32.20 5.72
C TYR A 41 -25.82 33.69 5.59
N GLY A 42 -25.91 34.45 6.68
CA GLY A 42 -25.59 35.89 6.67
C GLY A 42 -24.12 36.15 6.46
N HIS A 43 -23.26 35.32 7.07
CA HIS A 43 -21.81 35.42 6.92
C HIS A 43 -21.36 35.07 5.50
N THR A 44 -21.82 33.96 4.95
CA THR A 44 -21.53 33.51 3.58
C THR A 44 -21.97 34.55 2.55
N LEU A 45 -23.17 35.13 2.73
CA LEU A 45 -23.64 36.21 1.85
C LEU A 45 -22.72 37.44 1.92
N SER A 46 -22.31 37.85 3.12
CA SER A 46 -21.39 38.99 3.29
C SER A 46 -20.01 38.71 2.68
N LEU A 47 -19.49 37.49 2.80
CA LEU A 47 -18.20 37.09 2.24
C LEU A 47 -18.26 37.08 0.69
N LEU A 48 -19.29 36.46 0.11
CA LEU A 48 -19.52 36.45 -1.33
C LEU A 48 -19.69 37.87 -1.89
N GLN A 49 -20.36 38.75 -1.14
CA GLN A 49 -20.44 40.17 -1.50
C GLN A 49 -19.07 40.86 -1.42
N GLY A 50 -18.24 40.53 -0.43
CA GLY A 50 -16.87 41.03 -0.32
C GLY A 50 -15.91 40.52 -1.40
N LEU A 51 -16.19 39.34 -1.97
CA LEU A 51 -15.45 38.76 -3.11
C LEU A 51 -15.92 39.29 -4.46
N LYS A 52 -17.02 40.07 -4.52
CA LYS A 52 -17.43 40.72 -5.77
C LYS A 52 -16.35 41.71 -6.17
N CYS A 53 -15.62 41.37 -7.23
CA CYS A 53 -14.79 42.32 -7.94
C CYS A 53 -15.71 43.40 -8.53
N ASP A 54 -15.39 44.67 -8.28
CA ASP A 54 -16.09 45.79 -8.89
C ASP A 54 -15.95 45.65 -10.41
N SER A 55 -17.06 45.44 -11.11
CA SER A 55 -17.06 45.23 -12.57
C SER A 55 -16.51 46.44 -13.34
N ASN A 56 -16.32 47.57 -12.65
CA ASN A 56 -15.71 48.79 -13.19
C ASN A 56 -14.17 48.82 -13.10
N LEU A 57 -13.52 47.82 -12.47
CA LEU A 57 -12.07 47.81 -12.28
C LEU A 57 -11.27 46.93 -13.26
N ARG A 58 -11.89 46.29 -14.25
CA ARG A 58 -11.13 45.69 -15.38
C ARG A 58 -11.87 45.71 -16.70
N ALA A 59 -11.53 46.71 -17.52
CA ALA A 59 -11.54 46.55 -18.97
C ALA A 59 -10.26 47.08 -19.67
N ASP A 60 -9.35 47.83 -19.02
CA ASP A 60 -8.31 48.53 -19.80
C ASP A 60 -6.88 48.61 -19.26
N ASP A 61 -6.47 47.91 -18.20
CA ASP A 61 -5.05 47.89 -17.82
C ASP A 61 -4.56 46.50 -17.42
N HIS A 62 -3.51 46.02 -18.11
CA HIS A 62 -2.77 44.75 -17.94
C HIS A 62 -3.11 43.58 -18.87
N ILE A 63 -3.47 43.83 -20.12
CA ILE A 63 -2.92 43.01 -21.20
C ILE A 63 -1.64 43.72 -21.65
N HIS A 64 -0.50 43.06 -21.47
CA HIS A 64 0.81 43.51 -21.97
C HIS A 64 0.70 43.93 -23.44
N ARG A 65 0.47 45.21 -23.71
CA ARG A 65 0.91 45.84 -24.96
C ARG A 65 2.43 45.91 -24.84
N MET A 66 3.14 45.00 -25.51
CA MET A 66 4.55 45.25 -25.80
C MET A 66 4.60 46.55 -26.61
N GLY A 67 5.06 47.61 -25.95
CA GLY A 67 5.26 48.92 -26.54
C GLY A 67 6.46 48.89 -27.50
N ASN A 68 6.24 49.39 -28.71
CA ASN A 68 7.24 49.63 -29.75
C ASN A 68 8.15 50.84 -29.43
N GLU A 69 8.74 50.92 -28.23
CA GLU A 69 9.68 52.01 -27.93
C GLU A 69 10.92 51.47 -27.21
N ALA A 70 11.99 51.31 -28.01
CA ALA A 70 13.32 50.98 -27.54
C ALA A 70 13.98 52.20 -26.85
N PRO A 71 14.58 52.05 -25.65
CA PRO A 71 15.45 53.07 -25.09
C PRO A 71 16.80 53.05 -25.81
N THR A 72 17.17 54.21 -26.33
CA THR A 72 18.49 54.49 -26.91
C THR A 72 19.52 54.57 -25.79
N HIS A 73 20.46 53.63 -25.74
CA HIS A 73 21.71 53.84 -25.02
C HIS A 73 22.92 53.37 -25.84
N GLN A 74 23.88 54.29 -25.93
CA GLN A 74 25.07 54.27 -26.77
C GLN A 74 26.04 53.15 -26.35
N THR A 75 26.36 52.27 -27.29
CA THR A 75 27.41 51.27 -27.15
C THR A 75 28.71 51.79 -27.75
N THR A 76 29.75 51.94 -26.93
CA THR A 76 31.14 52.00 -27.37
C THR A 76 31.53 50.67 -28.01
N GLN A 77 32.07 50.72 -29.22
CA GLN A 77 32.35 49.58 -30.11
C GLN A 77 33.32 48.54 -29.52
N PRO A 78 33.08 47.25 -29.82
CA PRO A 78 34.13 46.29 -30.11
C PRO A 78 34.14 45.92 -31.60
N SER A 79 35.36 45.76 -32.10
CA SER A 79 35.77 45.47 -33.46
C SER A 79 35.25 44.14 -34.03
N GLU A 80 34.74 44.25 -35.26
CA GLU A 80 34.67 43.26 -36.36
C GLU A 80 34.58 41.77 -35.98
N VAL A 81 33.35 41.28 -35.86
CA VAL A 81 33.00 39.95 -36.39
C VAL A 81 31.75 40.12 -37.23
N ASP A 82 31.88 39.83 -38.52
CA ASP A 82 30.81 39.83 -39.50
C ASP A 82 29.90 38.62 -39.24
N ILE A 83 28.80 38.81 -38.52
CA ILE A 83 27.80 37.79 -38.22
C ILE A 83 26.44 38.37 -38.57
N GLN A 84 25.95 38.03 -39.76
CA GLN A 84 24.57 38.26 -40.15
C GLN A 84 23.66 37.38 -39.28
N GLU A 85 22.80 38.04 -38.49
CA GLU A 85 21.61 37.50 -37.82
C GLU A 85 21.83 36.26 -36.93
N THR A 86 22.45 36.44 -35.77
CA THR A 86 22.27 35.51 -34.63
C THR A 86 21.47 36.23 -33.54
N GLU A 87 20.24 35.78 -33.29
CA GLU A 87 19.52 36.15 -32.07
C GLU A 87 20.25 35.54 -30.86
N ALA A 88 20.44 36.32 -29.80
CA ALA A 88 21.05 35.85 -28.57
C ALA A 88 20.17 36.24 -27.40
N PHE A 89 20.12 35.37 -26.39
CA PHE A 89 19.49 35.71 -25.11
C PHE A 89 20.49 35.52 -23.97
N GLU A 90 20.37 36.39 -22.96
CA GLU A 90 21.19 36.39 -21.77
C GLU A 90 20.51 35.54 -20.70
N VAL A 91 21.16 34.47 -20.25
CA VAL A 91 20.76 33.75 -19.04
C VAL A 91 21.50 34.37 -17.87
N VAL A 92 20.74 34.81 -16.87
CA VAL A 92 21.26 35.44 -15.66
C VAL A 92 20.95 34.57 -14.47
N ASP A 93 22.00 34.03 -13.84
CA ASP A 93 21.89 33.26 -12.61
C ASP A 93 22.09 34.18 -11.40
N TYR A 94 21.19 34.04 -10.42
CA TYR A 94 21.22 34.76 -9.15
C TYR A 94 21.49 33.78 -8.00
N ASP A 95 22.32 34.19 -7.04
CA ASP A 95 22.55 33.41 -5.81
C ASP A 95 21.36 33.49 -4.84
N GLU A 96 21.39 32.68 -3.76
CA GLU A 96 20.36 32.63 -2.71
C GLU A 96 20.13 33.98 -1.99
N TYR A 97 20.99 34.98 -2.20
CA TYR A 97 20.90 36.31 -1.59
C TYR A 97 20.53 37.39 -2.62
N GLY A 98 20.19 37.02 -3.86
CA GLY A 98 19.79 37.92 -4.94
C GLY A 98 20.94 38.63 -5.65
N GLY A 99 22.18 38.20 -5.42
CA GLY A 99 23.37 38.67 -6.14
C GLY A 99 23.45 38.03 -7.52
N LYS A 100 23.52 38.85 -8.58
CA LYS A 100 23.74 38.40 -9.97
C LYS A 100 25.17 37.85 -10.08
N GLU A 101 25.32 36.53 -10.17
CA GLU A 101 26.64 35.88 -10.09
C GLU A 101 27.24 35.67 -11.49
N ILE A 102 26.46 35.21 -12.48
CA ILE A 102 26.95 34.91 -13.83
C ILE A 102 25.89 35.29 -14.88
N SER A 103 26.33 36.02 -15.90
CA SER A 103 25.57 36.29 -17.12
C SER A 103 26.20 35.48 -18.25
N THR A 104 25.45 34.52 -18.80
CA THR A 104 25.88 33.73 -19.96
C THR A 104 25.08 34.16 -21.18
N LEU A 105 25.75 34.76 -22.16
CA LEU A 105 25.15 35.10 -23.44
C LEU A 105 25.14 33.85 -24.33
N LEU A 106 23.96 33.28 -24.57
CA LEU A 106 23.78 32.15 -25.47
C LEU A 106 23.43 32.70 -26.86
N ALA A 107 24.38 32.58 -27.79
CA ALA A 107 24.11 32.82 -29.19
C ALA A 107 23.26 31.66 -29.73
N VAL A 108 22.04 31.96 -30.17
CA VAL A 108 21.24 31.00 -30.93
C VAL A 108 21.81 31.01 -32.34
N VAL A 109 22.50 29.93 -32.69
CA VAL A 109 22.80 29.65 -34.10
C VAL A 109 21.48 29.26 -34.73
N SER A 110 20.75 30.24 -35.27
CA SER A 110 19.71 29.97 -36.25
C SER A 110 20.42 29.46 -37.50
N ASN A 111 20.68 28.15 -37.54
CA ASN A 111 20.92 27.51 -38.82
C ASN A 111 19.74 27.91 -39.71
N GLU A 112 20.06 28.50 -40.88
CA GLU A 112 19.13 28.90 -41.93
C GLU A 112 17.84 28.11 -41.81
N ALA A 113 16.71 28.81 -41.59
CA ALA A 113 15.39 28.22 -41.41
C ALA A 113 15.25 27.01 -42.34
N ALA A 114 15.44 25.80 -41.78
CA ALA A 114 15.57 24.61 -42.60
C ALA A 114 14.28 24.54 -43.39
N ASP A 115 14.33 24.75 -44.71
CA ASP A 115 13.16 25.00 -45.56
C ASP A 115 12.05 24.00 -45.19
N LEU A 116 11.11 24.46 -44.35
CA LEU A 116 10.04 23.62 -43.81
C LEU A 116 9.00 23.39 -44.89
N ASN A 117 9.10 24.10 -46.03
CA ASN A 117 8.28 23.89 -47.19
C ASN A 117 8.60 22.50 -47.78
N GLY A 118 7.67 21.56 -47.60
CA GLY A 118 7.75 20.21 -48.16
C GLY A 118 8.10 19.10 -47.16
N LYS A 119 8.46 19.42 -45.90
CA LYS A 119 8.54 18.40 -44.84
C LYS A 119 7.13 18.01 -44.39
N VAL A 120 6.66 16.86 -44.85
CA VAL A 120 5.43 16.24 -44.35
C VAL A 120 5.72 15.68 -42.95
N TRP A 121 5.24 16.37 -41.92
CA TRP A 121 5.26 15.87 -40.56
C TRP A 121 4.16 14.82 -40.39
N LEU A 122 4.55 13.55 -40.32
CA LEU A 122 3.61 12.50 -40.03
C LEU A 122 3.19 12.61 -38.55
N PRO A 123 1.89 12.75 -38.24
CA PRO A 123 1.43 12.80 -36.86
C PRO A 123 1.88 11.53 -36.12
N ASN A 124 2.14 11.67 -34.82
CA ASN A 124 2.36 10.49 -33.99
C ASN A 124 1.08 9.66 -33.91
N PRO A 125 1.19 8.32 -33.79
CA PRO A 125 0.04 7.50 -33.45
C PRO A 125 -0.65 8.03 -32.20
N ARG A 126 -1.96 7.83 -32.09
CA ARG A 126 -2.74 8.17 -30.91
C ARG A 126 -2.15 7.46 -29.67
N TYR A 127 -1.98 8.19 -28.58
CA TYR A 127 -1.57 7.65 -27.29
C TYR A 127 -2.31 8.38 -26.17
N THR A 128 -2.46 7.72 -25.02
CA THR A 128 -2.98 8.33 -23.79
C THR A 128 -1.83 8.62 -22.82
N THR A 129 -2.05 9.53 -21.89
CA THR A 129 -1.15 9.69 -20.75
C THR A 129 -1.10 8.38 -19.96
N CYS A 130 0.11 7.96 -19.59
CA CYS A 130 0.34 6.77 -18.78
C CYS A 130 1.45 7.08 -17.77
N THR A 131 1.15 6.98 -16.49
CA THR A 131 2.12 7.12 -15.42
C THR A 131 3.04 5.90 -15.42
N SER A 132 4.35 6.11 -15.53
CA SER A 132 5.29 4.98 -15.48
C SER A 132 5.30 4.38 -14.08
N THR A 133 5.17 3.05 -13.99
CA THR A 133 5.29 2.31 -12.73
C THR A 133 6.10 1.04 -12.90
N SER A 134 6.79 0.61 -11.86
CA SER A 134 7.55 -0.64 -11.81
C SER A 134 6.80 -1.76 -11.07
N SER A 135 5.67 -1.45 -10.45
CA SER A 135 4.81 -2.37 -9.71
C SER A 135 3.33 -2.04 -9.90
N ASN A 136 2.45 -2.99 -9.59
CA ASN A 136 1.02 -2.71 -9.56
C ASN A 136 0.69 -1.60 -8.56
N ILE A 137 -0.24 -0.73 -8.92
CA ILE A 137 -0.80 0.30 -8.06
C ILE A 137 -2.12 -0.24 -7.52
N TYR A 138 -2.20 -0.38 -6.20
CA TYR A 138 -3.42 -0.80 -5.53
C TYR A 138 -4.15 0.45 -5.09
N ASN A 139 -5.24 0.80 -5.77
CA ASN A 139 -6.01 1.97 -5.39
C ASN A 139 -6.82 1.66 -4.12
N HIS A 140 -6.85 2.56 -3.14
CA HIS A 140 -7.48 2.35 -1.82
C HIS A 140 -8.80 3.10 -1.68
N SER A 141 -8.97 4.23 -2.34
CA SER A 141 -10.18 5.07 -2.24
C SER A 141 -11.24 4.76 -3.30
N GLN A 142 -10.88 4.08 -4.39
CA GLN A 142 -11.77 3.80 -5.52
C GLN A 142 -12.21 2.33 -5.65
N ASN A 143 -11.79 1.46 -4.73
CA ASN A 143 -11.73 0.03 -5.01
C ASN A 143 -12.86 -0.82 -4.40
N THR A 144 -14.04 -0.26 -4.11
CA THR A 144 -15.13 -1.10 -3.59
C THR A 144 -16.51 -0.85 -4.18
N ASP A 145 -16.71 0.16 -5.00
CA ASP A 145 -18.05 0.40 -5.54
C ASP A 145 -17.94 0.66 -7.04
N ILE A 146 -18.11 -0.41 -7.82
CA ILE A 146 -18.34 -0.34 -9.28
C ILE A 146 -19.49 0.62 -9.62
N LEU A 147 -20.32 0.96 -8.63
CA LEU A 147 -21.43 1.91 -8.69
C LEU A 147 -20.97 3.37 -8.55
N ILE A 148 -19.69 3.67 -8.37
CA ILE A 148 -19.18 5.06 -8.30
C ILE A 148 -18.54 5.46 -9.62
N ALA A 149 -19.05 6.53 -10.24
CA ALA A 149 -18.42 7.16 -11.39
C ALA A 149 -17.32 8.14 -10.94
N SER A 150 -16.08 7.98 -11.42
CA SER A 150 -15.01 8.96 -11.13
C SER A 150 -15.33 10.34 -11.69
N PHE A 151 -15.89 10.40 -12.90
CA PHE A 151 -16.38 11.60 -13.59
C PHE A 151 -17.27 11.23 -14.78
N ALA A 152 -17.96 12.22 -15.36
CA ALA A 152 -18.70 12.07 -16.61
C ALA A 152 -17.73 12.03 -17.80
N CYS A 153 -17.29 10.83 -18.18
CA CYS A 153 -16.30 10.66 -19.25
C CYS A 153 -16.91 10.97 -20.63
N PHE A 154 -16.11 11.60 -21.50
CA PHE A 154 -16.48 11.94 -22.89
C PHE A 154 -17.80 12.71 -23.02
N ALA A 155 -18.16 13.54 -22.03
CA ALA A 155 -19.40 14.31 -22.04
C ALA A 155 -19.55 15.26 -23.24
N ASP A 156 -18.42 15.70 -23.80
CA ASP A 156 -18.37 16.58 -24.96
C ASP A 156 -18.35 15.82 -26.31
N GLU A 157 -18.37 14.47 -26.29
CA GLU A 157 -18.31 13.64 -27.50
C GLU A 157 -19.68 13.01 -27.80
N PRO A 158 -20.41 13.47 -28.84
CA PRO A 158 -21.77 12.97 -29.14
C PRO A 158 -21.84 11.49 -29.53
N SER A 159 -20.69 10.85 -29.85
CA SER A 159 -20.61 9.43 -30.18
C SER A 159 -20.60 8.53 -28.93
N PHE A 160 -20.44 9.09 -27.73
CA PHE A 160 -20.48 8.36 -26.47
C PHE A 160 -21.84 8.53 -25.78
N ASP A 161 -22.50 7.41 -25.47
CA ASP A 161 -23.78 7.40 -24.75
C ASP A 161 -23.53 7.58 -23.24
N LEU A 162 -23.27 8.84 -22.85
CA LEU A 162 -22.99 9.20 -21.46
C LEU A 162 -24.16 8.83 -20.53
N ASP A 163 -25.41 9.05 -20.97
CA ASP A 163 -26.59 8.75 -20.15
C ASP A 163 -26.70 7.26 -19.86
N ARG A 164 -26.41 6.40 -20.84
CA ARG A 164 -26.35 4.95 -20.60
C ARG A 164 -25.19 4.58 -19.68
N TYR A 165 -24.01 5.17 -19.86
CA TYR A 165 -22.86 4.95 -18.99
C TYR A 165 -23.17 5.28 -17.53
N LEU A 166 -23.72 6.46 -17.27
CA LEU A 166 -24.00 6.92 -15.92
C LEU A 166 -25.10 6.11 -15.21
N ARG A 167 -25.99 5.39 -15.92
CA ARG A 167 -27.01 4.53 -15.30
C ARG A 167 -26.45 3.32 -14.54
N TYR A 168 -25.20 2.94 -14.81
CA TYR A 168 -24.53 1.86 -14.08
C TYR A 168 -23.81 2.37 -12.81
N HIS A 169 -23.91 3.67 -12.53
CA HIS A 169 -23.31 4.30 -11.38
C HIS A 169 -24.39 5.01 -10.54
N ASP A 170 -24.39 4.78 -9.23
CA ASP A 170 -25.34 5.37 -8.28
C ASP A 170 -24.98 6.81 -7.93
N ARG A 171 -23.69 7.16 -7.98
CA ARG A 171 -23.14 8.44 -7.53
C ARG A 171 -21.76 8.72 -8.11
N PHE A 172 -21.28 9.94 -7.96
CA PHE A 172 -19.93 10.33 -8.34
C PHE A 172 -18.92 10.22 -7.20
N ALA A 173 -17.64 10.03 -7.52
CA ALA A 173 -16.58 9.88 -6.53
C ALA A 173 -16.48 11.06 -5.56
N TRP A 174 -16.66 12.29 -6.04
CA TRP A 174 -16.64 13.50 -5.18
C TRP A 174 -17.86 13.62 -4.26
N GLN A 175 -18.88 12.77 -4.40
CA GLN A 175 -20.05 12.71 -3.52
C GLN A 175 -19.88 11.69 -2.39
N CYS A 176 -18.85 10.83 -2.43
CA CYS A 176 -18.69 9.71 -1.49
C CYS A 176 -17.94 10.10 -0.21
N ASP A 177 -16.98 11.03 -0.32
CA ASP A 177 -16.20 11.55 0.81
C ASP A 177 -16.71 12.91 1.32
N PHE A 178 -17.90 13.33 0.90
CA PHE A 178 -18.47 14.62 1.33
C PHE A 178 -18.90 14.55 2.79
N HIS A 179 -17.95 14.80 3.68
CA HIS A 179 -18.21 15.13 5.07
C HIS A 179 -18.56 16.61 5.12
N ASP A 180 -19.82 16.88 5.46
CA ASP A 180 -20.34 18.23 5.61
C ASP A 180 -19.47 19.01 6.62
N PRO A 181 -18.69 20.01 6.17
CA PRO A 181 -17.80 20.76 7.06
C PRO A 181 -18.57 21.49 8.16
N ASP A 182 -19.82 21.89 7.90
CA ASP A 182 -20.68 22.55 8.88
C ASP A 182 -20.99 21.60 10.03
N TYR A 183 -21.26 20.33 9.69
CA TYR A 183 -21.54 19.30 10.67
C TYR A 183 -20.35 19.03 11.58
N GLU A 184 -19.12 19.01 11.05
CA GLU A 184 -17.91 18.84 11.86
C GLU A 184 -17.67 19.99 12.84
N VAL A 185 -17.90 21.24 12.40
CA VAL A 185 -17.78 22.42 13.27
C VAL A 185 -18.79 22.36 14.42
N ILE A 186 -20.05 21.98 14.12
CA ILE A 186 -21.09 21.83 15.13
C ILE A 186 -20.72 20.72 16.13
N LYS A 187 -20.20 19.58 15.65
CA LYS A 187 -19.76 18.47 16.53
C LYS A 187 -18.67 18.91 17.51
N LEU A 188 -17.63 19.59 17.02
CA LEU A 188 -16.53 20.08 17.87
C LEU A 188 -17.05 21.01 18.96
N GLU A 189 -18.00 21.90 18.64
CA GLU A 189 -18.58 22.79 19.64
C GLU A 189 -19.41 22.04 20.68
N VAL A 190 -20.21 21.05 20.27
CA VAL A 190 -20.94 20.16 21.21
C VAL A 190 -19.97 19.51 22.18
N ILE A 191 -18.85 18.98 21.69
CA ILE A 191 -17.82 18.33 22.53
C ILE A 191 -17.16 19.34 23.46
N GLY A 192 -16.90 20.56 22.98
CA GLY A 192 -16.40 21.64 23.81
C GLY A 192 -17.33 21.93 24.99
N VAL A 193 -18.63 22.01 24.75
CA VAL A 193 -19.65 22.22 25.81
C VAL A 193 -19.71 21.01 26.76
N LEU A 194 -19.79 19.78 26.25
CA LEU A 194 -19.86 18.58 27.09
C LEU A 194 -18.63 18.44 28.00
N HIS A 195 -17.43 18.61 27.45
CA HIS A 195 -16.20 18.40 28.21
C HIS A 195 -15.90 19.56 29.16
N PHE A 196 -15.85 20.78 28.65
CA PHE A 196 -15.31 21.90 29.43
C PHE A 196 -16.39 22.68 30.20
N GLN A 197 -17.66 22.59 29.82
CA GLN A 197 -18.76 23.25 30.54
C GLN A 197 -19.57 22.27 31.41
N GLN A 198 -19.81 21.03 30.95
CA GLN A 198 -20.50 20.01 31.77
C GLN A 198 -19.53 19.11 32.57
N GLY A 199 -18.23 19.15 32.26
CA GLY A 199 -17.23 18.40 33.02
C GLY A 199 -17.15 16.91 32.69
N LEU A 200 -17.76 16.47 31.60
CA LEU A 200 -17.70 15.07 31.16
C LEU A 200 -16.29 14.73 30.69
N SER A 201 -15.78 13.57 31.08
CA SER A 201 -14.55 13.02 30.52
C SER A 201 -14.76 12.63 29.05
N PHE A 202 -13.67 12.55 28.30
CA PHE A 202 -13.76 12.15 26.90
C PHE A 202 -14.22 10.70 26.72
N ASP A 203 -13.89 9.79 27.64
CA ASP A 203 -14.37 8.42 27.63
C ASP A 203 -15.89 8.35 27.82
N GLU A 204 -16.43 9.16 28.75
CA GLU A 204 -17.89 9.30 28.95
C GLU A 204 -18.58 9.88 27.70
N ILE A 205 -17.93 10.83 27.01
CA ILE A 205 -18.46 11.37 25.74
C ILE A 205 -18.44 10.30 24.64
N ASP A 206 -17.38 9.51 24.52
CA ASP A 206 -17.30 8.41 23.55
C ASP A 206 -18.32 7.28 23.85
N GLU A 207 -18.62 7.02 25.12
CA GLU A 207 -19.69 6.09 25.52
C GLU A 207 -21.09 6.61 25.15
N LEU A 208 -21.34 7.92 25.33
CA LEU A 208 -22.57 8.58 24.87
C LEU A 208 -22.72 8.49 23.36
N ILE A 209 -21.62 8.65 22.61
CA ILE A 209 -21.58 8.51 21.14
C ILE A 209 -21.80 7.05 20.68
N GLY A 210 -21.23 6.09 21.39
CA GLY A 210 -21.28 4.66 21.04
C GLY A 210 -22.63 3.97 21.32
N ASN A 211 -23.46 4.56 22.18
CA ASN A 211 -24.76 3.99 22.52
C ASN A 211 -25.83 4.40 21.49
N ARG A 212 -26.08 3.52 20.50
CA ARG A 212 -27.10 3.73 19.45
C ARG A 212 -28.53 3.99 19.97
N SER A 213 -28.81 3.72 21.25
CA SER A 213 -30.10 4.01 21.88
C SER A 213 -30.16 5.39 22.58
N LEU A 214 -29.03 6.11 22.69
CA LEU A 214 -28.95 7.40 23.38
C LEU A 214 -28.32 8.51 22.49
N VAL A 215 -29.22 9.23 21.82
CA VAL A 215 -29.30 10.71 21.80
C VAL A 215 -28.27 11.60 21.05
N LEU A 216 -27.18 11.11 20.49
CA LEU A 216 -26.37 11.89 19.52
C LEU A 216 -26.29 11.14 18.16
N PRO A 217 -26.90 11.65 17.07
CA PRO A 217 -26.92 10.92 15.79
C PRO A 217 -25.51 10.79 15.21
N ALA A 218 -25.00 9.55 15.10
CA ALA A 218 -23.81 9.17 14.33
C ALA A 218 -22.60 10.13 14.45
N PHE A 219 -22.24 10.52 15.68
CA PHE A 219 -20.94 11.12 15.91
C PHE A 219 -19.88 10.05 15.66
N ASN A 220 -18.77 10.42 14.99
CA ASN A 220 -17.58 9.58 15.01
C ASN A 220 -17.04 9.62 16.43
N LYS A 221 -16.47 8.49 16.90
CA LYS A 221 -15.71 8.51 18.15
C LYS A 221 -14.67 9.62 18.09
N LEU A 222 -14.47 10.29 19.21
CA LEU A 222 -13.53 11.41 19.34
C LEU A 222 -12.12 10.99 18.91
N HIS A 223 -11.70 9.81 19.36
CA HIS A 223 -10.43 9.20 18.99
C HIS A 223 -10.61 7.69 18.76
N VAL A 224 -10.38 7.23 17.52
CA VAL A 224 -10.30 5.79 17.19
C VAL A 224 -8.83 5.35 17.14
N SER A 225 -7.96 6.20 16.60
CA SER A 225 -6.51 6.02 16.56
C SER A 225 -5.80 7.36 16.36
N ALA A 226 -4.47 7.38 16.34
CA ALA A 226 -3.69 8.58 16.02
C ALA A 226 -3.99 9.17 14.62
N ALA A 227 -4.64 8.39 13.74
CA ALA A 227 -4.97 8.74 12.37
C ALA A 227 -6.46 8.55 12.02
N ASP A 228 -7.33 8.43 13.03
CA ASP A 228 -8.76 8.15 12.81
C ASP A 228 -9.63 8.64 13.99
N GLY A 229 -10.83 9.11 13.70
CA GLY A 229 -11.75 9.76 14.65
C GLY A 229 -11.89 11.27 14.43
N LEU A 230 -12.88 11.86 15.09
CA LEU A 230 -13.31 13.24 14.85
C LEU A 230 -12.18 14.27 15.07
N VAL A 231 -11.31 14.04 16.05
CA VAL A 231 -10.18 14.95 16.35
C VAL A 231 -9.15 14.95 15.23
N TRP A 232 -8.88 13.78 14.64
CA TRP A 232 -7.98 13.65 13.49
C TRP A 232 -8.59 14.29 12.24
N GLU A 233 -9.86 14.00 11.94
CA GLU A 233 -10.62 14.55 10.80
C GLU A 233 -10.63 16.08 10.84
N ALA A 234 -10.99 16.65 11.98
CA ALA A 234 -10.98 18.09 12.20
C ALA A 234 -9.58 18.73 12.04
N CYS A 235 -8.51 18.01 12.40
CA CYS A 235 -7.14 18.51 12.22
C CYS A 235 -6.69 18.58 10.75
N GLN A 236 -7.38 17.90 9.83
CA GLN A 236 -7.03 17.95 8.40
C GLN A 236 -7.69 19.14 7.67
N ARG A 237 -8.53 19.93 8.36
CA ARG A 237 -9.28 21.03 7.76
C ARG A 237 -8.72 22.39 8.12
N ASP A 238 -8.73 23.26 7.13
CA ASP A 238 -8.58 24.69 7.34
C ASP A 238 -9.94 25.27 7.73
N TYR A 239 -10.17 25.49 9.03
CA TYR A 239 -11.33 26.25 9.50
C TYR A 239 -11.10 27.73 9.19
N LEU A 240 -11.72 28.20 8.10
CA LEU A 240 -11.50 29.55 7.55
C LEU A 240 -12.19 30.68 8.33
N TYR A 241 -13.02 30.38 9.33
CA TYR A 241 -13.84 31.39 10.02
C TYR A 241 -14.02 31.10 11.53
N GLN A 242 -14.08 32.19 12.31
CA GLN A 242 -14.50 32.16 13.71
C GLN A 242 -16.02 32.23 13.75
N TRP A 243 -16.71 31.12 14.03
CA TRP A 243 -18.13 31.14 14.36
C TRP A 243 -18.29 31.89 15.69
N PRO A 244 -18.75 33.16 15.69
CA PRO A 244 -18.59 34.05 16.86
C PRO A 244 -19.63 33.80 17.96
N VAL A 245 -20.52 32.82 17.75
CA VAL A 245 -21.60 32.44 18.67
C VAL A 245 -21.18 31.24 19.56
N THR A 246 -19.94 30.79 19.44
CA THR A 246 -19.41 29.66 20.22
C THR A 246 -18.87 30.10 21.58
N TRP A 247 -18.90 29.16 22.52
CA TRP A 247 -18.33 29.33 23.86
C TRP A 247 -16.79 29.26 23.82
N MET A 248 -16.24 28.57 22.82
CA MET A 248 -14.81 28.56 22.48
C MET A 248 -14.64 28.45 20.96
N SER A 249 -13.59 29.03 20.37
CA SER A 249 -13.36 28.84 18.93
C SER A 249 -13.20 27.35 18.61
N PRO A 250 -13.78 26.82 17.51
CA PRO A 250 -13.57 25.43 17.10
C PRO A 250 -12.09 25.03 17.02
N LEU A 251 -11.21 25.99 16.66
CA LEU A 251 -9.75 25.80 16.65
C LEU A 251 -9.16 25.63 18.06
N ASP A 252 -9.69 26.34 19.06
CA ASP A 252 -9.21 26.26 20.43
C ASP A 252 -9.75 25.00 21.14
N THR A 253 -11.00 24.62 20.86
CA THR A 253 -11.54 23.30 21.24
C THR A 253 -10.68 22.19 20.64
N LEU A 254 -10.40 22.23 19.34
CA LEU A 254 -9.57 21.24 18.67
C LEU A 254 -8.15 21.17 19.26
N ARG A 255 -7.52 22.32 19.53
CA ARG A 255 -6.18 22.36 20.16
C ARG A 255 -6.18 21.73 21.55
N LYS A 256 -7.15 22.07 22.41
CA LYS A 256 -7.22 21.56 23.78
C LYS A 256 -7.57 20.06 23.80
N VAL A 257 -8.49 19.63 22.95
CA VAL A 257 -8.84 18.22 22.77
C VAL A 257 -7.62 17.43 22.26
N LYS A 258 -6.92 17.92 21.23
CA LYS A 258 -5.67 17.32 20.73
C LYS A 258 -4.58 17.23 21.80
N GLN A 259 -4.43 18.27 22.62
CA GLN A 259 -3.46 18.27 23.72
C GLN A 259 -3.80 17.20 24.76
N HIS A 260 -5.07 17.00 25.10
CA HIS A 260 -5.50 15.96 26.04
C HIS A 260 -5.22 14.55 25.48
N TYR A 261 -5.56 14.27 24.22
CA TYR A 261 -5.31 12.96 23.61
C TYR A 261 -3.83 12.69 23.32
N SER A 262 -3.03 13.73 23.10
CA SER A 262 -1.56 13.58 23.01
C SER A 262 -0.91 13.13 24.32
N THR A 263 -1.64 13.21 25.45
CA THR A 263 -1.16 12.81 26.78
C THR A 263 -1.65 11.44 27.25
N VAL A 264 -2.58 10.80 26.54
CA VAL A 264 -2.92 9.39 26.81
C VAL A 264 -1.73 8.55 26.33
N LYS A 265 -0.86 8.17 27.29
CA LYS A 265 0.27 7.28 27.11
C LYS A 265 -0.21 6.00 26.38
N THR A 266 -0.01 5.91 25.08
CA THR A 266 0.09 4.59 24.44
C THR A 266 1.34 3.94 25.03
N ASP A 267 1.17 2.85 25.78
CA ASP A 267 2.29 2.03 26.22
C ASP A 267 3.16 1.63 25.01
N LEU A 268 4.42 1.29 25.26
CA LEU A 268 5.39 1.05 24.17
C LEU A 268 4.89 -0.04 23.21
N PHE A 269 4.16 -1.04 23.71
CA PHE A 269 3.57 -2.07 22.85
C PHE A 269 2.50 -1.50 21.91
N SER A 270 1.60 -0.66 22.42
CA SER A 270 0.62 0.05 21.59
C SER A 270 1.28 0.95 20.53
N GLN A 271 2.41 1.59 20.84
CA GLN A 271 3.19 2.36 19.86
C GLN A 271 3.81 1.47 18.79
N VAL A 272 4.38 0.32 19.17
CA VAL A 272 4.92 -0.67 18.23
C VAL A 272 3.81 -1.25 17.36
N GLN A 273 2.64 -1.51 17.94
CA GLN A 273 1.47 -2.00 17.23
C GLN A 273 1.00 -0.98 16.18
N LEU A 274 0.94 0.31 16.54
CA LEU A 274 0.64 1.39 15.59
C LEU A 274 1.74 1.51 14.52
N ALA A 275 3.01 1.50 14.90
CA ALA A 275 4.11 1.54 13.93
C ALA A 275 4.06 0.34 12.96
N SER A 276 3.59 -0.81 13.41
CA SER A 276 3.42 -2.00 12.57
C SER A 276 2.29 -1.87 11.54
N THR A 277 1.33 -0.95 11.73
CA THR A 277 0.33 -0.65 10.69
C THR A 277 0.89 0.28 9.61
N LEU A 278 1.89 1.10 9.96
CA LEU A 278 2.54 2.03 9.02
C LEU A 278 3.47 1.37 8.00
N PHE A 279 3.97 0.17 8.32
CA PHE A 279 4.93 -0.55 7.51
C PHE A 279 4.41 -1.95 7.15
N CYS A 280 4.28 -2.22 5.85
CA CYS A 280 3.97 -3.57 5.41
C CYS A 280 5.18 -4.50 5.60
N PRO A 281 5.05 -5.63 6.30
CA PRO A 281 6.17 -6.55 6.48
C PRO A 281 6.58 -7.27 5.19
N ASN A 282 5.77 -7.22 4.11
CA ASN A 282 6.04 -7.87 2.84
C ASN A 282 7.25 -7.25 2.11
N PHE A 283 8.24 -8.07 1.73
CA PHE A 283 9.51 -7.60 1.14
C PHE A 283 9.35 -6.85 -0.19
N GLY A 284 8.29 -7.13 -0.95
CA GLY A 284 8.01 -6.47 -2.22
C GLY A 284 7.12 -5.24 -2.07
N CYS A 285 6.70 -4.89 -0.86
CA CYS A 285 5.72 -3.85 -0.61
C CYS A 285 6.38 -2.57 -0.09
N LEU A 286 6.21 -1.48 -0.84
CA LEU A 286 6.63 -0.13 -0.45
C LEU A 286 5.44 0.73 0.01
N VAL A 287 4.25 0.14 0.13
CA VAL A 287 3.06 0.85 0.61
C VAL A 287 3.26 1.20 2.08
N SER A 288 3.36 2.51 2.34
CA SER A 288 3.21 3.06 3.68
C SER A 288 1.80 3.62 3.81
N SER A 289 1.04 3.15 4.80
CA SER A 289 -0.34 3.56 5.01
C SER A 289 -0.64 3.70 6.50
N LEU A 290 -1.47 4.67 6.88
CA LEU A 290 -1.95 4.82 8.27
C LEU A 290 -2.88 3.67 8.71
N LYS A 291 -3.25 2.77 7.78
CA LYS A 291 -4.07 1.56 7.97
C LYS A 291 -3.26 0.31 7.61
N PRO A 292 -3.65 -0.91 8.04
CA PRO A 292 -2.99 -2.13 7.60
C PRO A 292 -2.82 -2.14 6.08
N CYS A 293 -1.64 -2.54 5.59
CA CYS A 293 -1.37 -2.61 4.16
C CYS A 293 -2.51 -3.38 3.47
N PRO A 294 -3.29 -2.75 2.59
CA PRO A 294 -4.52 -3.34 2.06
C PRO A 294 -4.24 -4.41 1.01
N VAL A 295 -3.01 -4.48 0.51
CA VAL A 295 -2.59 -5.54 -0.42
C VAL A 295 -2.33 -6.84 0.34
N HIS A 296 -1.58 -6.76 1.44
CA HIS A 296 -1.07 -7.95 2.14
C HIS A 296 -1.82 -8.25 3.44
N ASN A 297 -2.59 -7.29 3.94
CA ASN A 297 -3.41 -7.34 5.16
C ASN A 297 -2.71 -8.05 6.32
N ALA A 298 -1.47 -7.63 6.60
CA ALA A 298 -0.65 -8.28 7.62
C ALA A 298 -1.33 -8.14 9.00
N PRO A 299 -1.56 -9.24 9.72
CA PRO A 299 -2.25 -9.19 11.00
C PRO A 299 -1.41 -8.45 12.06
N ALA A 300 -2.13 -7.88 13.03
CA ALA A 300 -1.57 -7.24 14.21
C ALA A 300 -0.55 -8.13 14.93
N ILE A 301 0.40 -7.49 15.61
CA ILE A 301 1.36 -8.19 16.46
C ILE A 301 0.58 -8.76 17.64
N ARG A 302 0.87 -10.01 17.98
CA ARG A 302 0.22 -10.70 19.08
C ARG A 302 1.09 -10.68 20.30
N GLU A 303 0.46 -10.58 21.45
CA GLU A 303 1.13 -10.83 22.71
C GLU A 303 1.61 -12.28 22.75
N VAL A 304 2.89 -12.46 23.05
CA VAL A 304 3.52 -13.77 23.21
C VAL A 304 3.46 -14.13 24.69
N LYS A 305 3.13 -15.39 24.99
CA LYS A 305 3.20 -15.92 26.36
C LYS A 305 4.57 -16.54 26.60
N PRO A 306 5.15 -16.40 27.82
CA PRO A 306 6.38 -17.06 28.17
C PRO A 306 6.25 -18.58 28.06
N THR A 307 7.28 -19.22 27.56
CA THR A 307 7.41 -20.69 27.48
C THR A 307 8.62 -21.21 28.26
N ILE A 308 9.56 -20.32 28.63
CA ILE A 308 10.80 -20.69 29.32
C ILE A 308 10.73 -20.23 30.78
N THR A 309 11.04 -21.10 31.73
CA THR A 309 11.14 -20.71 33.15
C THR A 309 12.46 -19.99 33.44
N SER A 310 12.52 -19.22 34.51
CA SER A 310 13.69 -18.41 34.89
C SER A 310 14.96 -19.24 35.10
N LYS A 311 14.80 -20.54 35.43
CA LYS A 311 15.91 -21.51 35.56
C LYS A 311 16.42 -22.04 34.22
N LYS A 312 15.58 -22.05 33.18
CA LYS A 312 15.86 -22.63 31.86
C LYS A 312 16.56 -21.66 30.90
N TYR A 313 16.84 -20.41 31.29
CA TYR A 313 17.56 -19.48 30.42
C TYR A 313 18.96 -20.00 30.05
N ASP A 314 19.27 -19.95 28.75
CA ASP A 314 20.58 -20.29 28.23
C ASP A 314 21.68 -19.40 28.83
N THR A 315 22.76 -20.02 29.28
CA THR A 315 23.94 -19.29 29.74
C THR A 315 24.85 -18.95 28.57
N ARG A 316 25.16 -17.66 28.40
CA ARG A 316 26.26 -17.19 27.56
C ARG A 316 27.60 -17.70 28.07
N SER A 317 28.54 -17.85 27.15
CA SER A 317 29.93 -18.21 27.45
C SER A 317 30.68 -17.16 28.29
N ARG A 318 30.22 -15.89 28.28
CA ARG A 318 30.74 -14.81 29.13
C ARG A 318 29.58 -13.93 29.65
N PRO A 319 29.62 -13.50 30.92
CA PRO A 319 28.66 -12.54 31.47
C PRO A 319 28.65 -11.23 30.67
N CYS A 320 27.48 -10.63 30.48
CA CYS A 320 27.36 -9.39 29.67
C CYS A 320 27.95 -8.16 30.37
N SER A 321 27.96 -8.14 31.70
CA SER A 321 28.46 -7.05 32.55
C SER A 321 28.67 -7.55 33.99
N GLY A 322 29.17 -6.70 34.90
CA GLY A 322 29.23 -7.02 36.32
C GLY A 322 27.86 -7.22 37.00
N SER A 323 26.79 -6.73 36.37
CA SER A 323 25.38 -6.87 36.78
C SER A 323 24.65 -7.90 35.92
N CYS A 324 25.34 -8.97 35.49
CA CYS A 324 24.75 -10.01 34.67
C CYS A 324 23.86 -10.95 35.48
N PHE A 325 22.70 -11.32 34.94
CA PHE A 325 21.78 -12.28 35.57
C PHE A 325 22.44 -13.63 35.92
N GLN A 326 23.47 -14.03 35.17
CA GLN A 326 24.22 -15.27 35.41
C GLN A 326 24.88 -15.32 36.80
N HIS A 327 25.23 -14.17 37.37
CA HIS A 327 25.81 -14.12 38.72
C HIS A 327 24.80 -14.46 39.82
N ILE A 328 23.50 -14.34 39.52
CA ILE A 328 22.39 -14.52 40.46
C ILE A 328 21.62 -15.82 40.15
N GLN A 329 21.63 -16.29 38.90
CA GLN A 329 20.96 -17.52 38.46
C GLN A 329 21.42 -18.77 39.25
N GLU A 330 22.68 -18.83 39.67
CA GLU A 330 23.24 -19.95 40.43
C GLU A 330 22.86 -19.92 41.93
N ASN A 331 22.51 -18.75 42.47
CA ASN A 331 22.18 -18.53 43.89
C ASN A 331 20.92 -17.66 44.02
N LEU A 332 19.78 -18.19 43.56
CA LEU A 332 18.47 -17.53 43.57
C LEU A 332 17.96 -17.31 45.00
N ASP A 333 18.45 -16.27 45.68
CA ASP A 333 17.86 -15.74 46.91
C ASP A 333 16.71 -14.81 46.53
N ASP A 334 15.47 -15.23 46.82
CA ASP A 334 14.27 -14.46 46.47
C ASP A 334 14.24 -13.10 47.18
N ASP A 335 14.82 -13.01 48.39
CA ASP A 335 14.94 -11.76 49.14
C ASP A 335 15.89 -10.78 48.43
N ALA A 336 16.99 -11.27 47.85
CA ALA A 336 17.94 -10.44 47.10
C ALA A 336 17.35 -9.92 45.77
N LEU A 337 16.45 -10.70 45.15
CA LEU A 337 15.78 -10.31 43.91
C LEU A 337 14.73 -9.22 44.14
N GLU A 338 14.11 -9.17 45.31
CA GLU A 338 13.14 -8.11 45.65
C GLU A 338 13.80 -6.72 45.65
N TYR A 339 15.04 -6.59 46.15
CA TYR A 339 15.80 -5.33 46.11
C TYR A 339 16.15 -4.84 44.70
N LEU A 340 16.14 -5.73 43.71
CA LEU A 340 16.41 -5.40 42.30
C LEU A 340 15.13 -5.07 41.53
N CYS A 341 13.95 -5.35 42.10
CA CYS A 341 12.67 -5.05 41.47
C CYS A 341 12.38 -3.55 41.49
N TRP A 342 11.78 -3.06 40.42
CA TRP A 342 11.37 -1.66 40.33
C TRP A 342 10.01 -1.44 41.00
N PRO A 343 9.73 -0.24 41.54
CA PRO A 343 8.42 0.06 42.10
C PRO A 343 7.29 -0.11 41.08
N ASP A 344 6.12 -0.55 41.56
CA ASP A 344 4.94 -0.71 40.73
C ASP A 344 4.50 0.64 40.13
N GLY A 345 4.09 0.64 38.86
CA GLY A 345 3.76 1.87 38.12
C GLY A 345 4.96 2.74 37.76
N SER A 346 6.20 2.28 37.98
CA SER A 346 7.38 2.96 37.46
C SER A 346 7.45 2.87 35.94
N LYS A 347 7.94 3.93 35.29
CA LYS A 347 8.09 3.97 33.83
C LYS A 347 8.95 2.81 33.29
N ASP A 348 9.99 2.44 34.03
CA ASP A 348 10.90 1.36 33.64
C ASP A 348 10.18 -0.01 33.64
N LEU A 349 9.28 -0.23 34.59
CA LEU A 349 8.45 -1.44 34.65
C LEU A 349 7.42 -1.45 33.52
N GLU A 350 6.72 -0.33 33.26
CA GLU A 350 5.77 -0.20 32.13
C GLU A 350 6.45 -0.52 30.77
N GLU A 351 7.69 -0.05 30.57
CA GLU A 351 8.48 -0.33 29.37
C GLU A 351 8.89 -1.81 29.27
N LEU A 352 9.29 -2.43 30.38
CA LEU A 352 9.61 -3.85 30.43
C LEU A 352 8.36 -4.71 30.17
N GLU A 353 7.23 -4.43 30.81
CA GLU A 353 5.95 -5.13 30.57
C GLU A 353 5.54 -5.07 29.10
N SER A 354 5.69 -3.91 28.47
CA SER A 354 5.47 -3.73 27.04
C SER A 354 6.40 -4.61 26.19
N MET A 355 7.68 -4.72 26.57
CA MET A 355 8.64 -5.59 25.89
C MET A 355 8.34 -7.07 26.13
N MET A 356 7.84 -7.44 27.31
CA MET A 356 7.43 -8.80 27.64
C MET A 356 6.26 -9.28 26.79
N LYS A 357 5.36 -8.40 26.34
CA LYS A 357 4.32 -8.75 25.36
C LYS A 357 4.90 -9.20 24.02
N LEU A 358 6.10 -8.76 23.64
CA LEU A 358 6.75 -9.10 22.37
C LEU A 358 7.70 -10.28 22.47
N ALA A 359 8.54 -10.30 23.51
CA ALA A 359 9.62 -11.27 23.66
C ALA A 359 9.81 -11.65 25.15
N PRO A 360 8.85 -12.37 25.75
CA PRO A 360 8.89 -12.73 27.18
C PRO A 360 10.04 -13.71 27.51
N ASP A 361 10.44 -14.51 26.53
CA ASP A 361 11.55 -15.47 26.63
C ASP A 361 12.88 -14.89 26.09
N GLY A 362 12.92 -13.59 25.80
CA GLY A 362 14.15 -12.90 25.42
C GLY A 362 15.22 -13.04 26.50
N LEU A 363 16.46 -13.26 26.09
CA LEU A 363 17.57 -13.38 27.03
C LEU A 363 17.75 -12.04 27.79
N PRO A 364 17.84 -12.03 29.14
CA PRO A 364 18.00 -10.80 29.91
C PRO A 364 19.21 -9.95 29.48
N CYS A 365 20.27 -10.60 28.99
CA CYS A 365 21.45 -9.94 28.42
C CYS A 365 21.17 -9.16 27.12
N ASP A 366 20.21 -9.59 26.31
CA ASP A 366 19.83 -8.88 25.08
C ASP A 366 18.83 -7.77 25.38
N LEU A 367 17.89 -8.06 26.28
CA LEU A 367 16.91 -7.09 26.75
C LEU A 367 17.56 -5.92 27.48
N SER A 368 18.67 -6.14 28.20
CA SER A 368 19.43 -5.06 28.85
C SER A 368 19.97 -4.02 27.88
N ILE A 369 20.35 -4.46 26.68
CA ILE A 369 20.81 -3.58 25.61
C ILE A 369 19.63 -2.80 25.02
N ILE A 370 18.51 -3.48 24.78
CA ILE A 370 17.31 -2.88 24.17
C ILE A 370 16.69 -1.84 25.11
N LEU A 371 16.47 -2.20 26.38
CA LEU A 371 15.83 -1.36 27.39
C LEU A 371 16.82 -0.39 28.07
N ARG A 372 18.14 -0.56 27.83
CA ARG A 372 19.21 0.21 28.48
C ARG A 372 19.13 0.16 30.01
N LYS A 373 18.87 -1.03 30.56
CA LYS A 373 18.77 -1.30 32.00
C LYS A 373 19.73 -2.40 32.44
N PRO A 374 20.11 -2.46 33.72
CA PRO A 374 20.92 -3.55 34.25
C PRO A 374 20.29 -4.93 34.00
N CYS A 375 21.12 -5.92 33.68
CA CYS A 375 20.67 -7.24 33.24
C CYS A 375 20.05 -8.06 34.38
N ASP A 376 20.60 -7.95 35.58
CA ASP A 376 20.07 -8.49 36.83
C ASP A 376 18.68 -7.93 37.20
N GLN A 377 18.47 -6.62 37.06
CA GLN A 377 17.17 -5.98 37.32
C GLN A 377 16.09 -6.45 36.35
N ILE A 378 16.41 -6.59 35.05
CA ILE A 378 15.47 -7.14 34.07
C ILE A 378 15.07 -8.56 34.44
N PHE A 379 16.04 -9.40 34.80
CA PHE A 379 15.78 -10.77 35.22
C PHE A 379 14.88 -10.83 36.47
N ALA A 380 15.15 -10.02 37.48
CA ALA A 380 14.36 -9.94 38.70
C ALA A 380 12.91 -9.50 38.42
N ASN A 381 12.72 -8.42 37.68
CA ASN A 381 11.39 -7.90 37.34
C ASN A 381 10.60 -8.87 36.43
N ARG A 382 11.27 -9.59 35.52
CA ARG A 382 10.65 -10.65 34.72
C ARG A 382 10.16 -11.80 35.59
N LYS A 383 10.98 -12.31 36.52
CA LYS A 383 10.59 -13.40 37.44
C LYS A 383 9.42 -12.98 38.34
N ARG A 384 9.39 -11.70 38.77
CA ARG A 384 8.25 -11.14 39.51
C ARG A 384 6.97 -11.10 38.68
N SER A 385 7.08 -10.74 37.41
CA SER A 385 5.94 -10.60 36.48
C SER A 385 5.41 -11.94 35.97
N PHE A 386 6.29 -12.93 35.76
CA PHE A 386 5.94 -14.28 35.34
C PHE A 386 6.58 -15.29 36.29
N ARG A 387 5.76 -15.79 37.21
CA ARG A 387 6.17 -16.82 38.17
C ARG A 387 6.41 -18.13 37.44
N ASP A 388 7.48 -18.84 37.79
CA ASP A 388 7.87 -20.07 37.11
C ASP A 388 6.78 -21.15 37.19
N GLU A 389 5.93 -21.12 38.23
CA GLU A 389 4.80 -22.02 38.43
C GLU A 389 3.62 -21.76 37.49
N GLU A 390 3.52 -20.55 36.93
CA GLU A 390 2.44 -20.12 36.02
C GLU A 390 2.81 -20.34 34.54
N ILE A 391 4.08 -20.68 34.26
CA ILE A 391 4.58 -20.95 32.91
C ILE A 391 4.29 -22.42 32.59
N PRO A 392 3.55 -22.72 31.49
CA PRO A 392 3.26 -24.09 31.11
C PRO A 392 4.55 -24.90 30.99
N SER A 393 4.64 -26.03 31.69
CA SER A 393 5.78 -26.94 31.54
C SER A 393 5.66 -27.69 30.22
N ASP A 394 6.78 -27.88 29.53
CA ASP A 394 6.86 -28.75 28.33
C ASP A 394 6.46 -30.22 28.63
N ASP A 395 6.28 -30.56 29.91
CA ASP A 395 6.06 -31.92 30.43
C ASP A 395 4.58 -32.33 30.53
N GLU A 396 3.61 -31.46 30.16
CA GLU A 396 2.22 -31.92 29.96
C GLU A 396 2.08 -32.66 28.62
N ASP A 397 2.42 -33.96 28.65
CA ASP A 397 1.96 -35.06 27.78
C ASP A 397 1.30 -34.68 26.44
N VAL A 398 2.06 -34.07 25.52
CA VAL A 398 1.74 -34.17 24.09
C VAL A 398 2.42 -35.44 23.58
N ASP A 399 1.66 -36.54 23.51
CA ASP A 399 2.10 -37.84 22.97
C ASP A 399 2.99 -37.62 21.73
N PRO A 400 4.24 -38.13 21.69
CA PRO A 400 5.13 -38.01 20.53
C PRO A 400 4.53 -38.50 19.22
N ARG A 401 3.46 -39.32 19.26
CA ARG A 401 2.68 -39.76 18.09
C ARG A 401 1.68 -38.71 17.59
N THR A 402 1.37 -37.70 18.40
CA THR A 402 0.57 -36.50 18.05
C THR A 402 1.41 -35.34 17.52
N ARG A 403 2.75 -35.45 17.51
CA ARG A 403 3.57 -34.78 16.47
C ARG A 403 3.14 -35.37 15.15
N LYS A 404 2.03 -34.87 14.62
CA LYS A 404 1.44 -35.28 13.35
C LYS A 404 2.59 -35.39 12.36
N LYS A 405 2.74 -36.58 11.77
CA LYS A 405 3.44 -36.73 10.49
C LYS A 405 3.06 -35.52 9.65
N ALA A 406 4.04 -34.82 9.08
CA ALA A 406 3.76 -33.87 8.02
C ALA A 406 2.85 -34.60 7.03
N PHE A 407 1.58 -34.20 6.98
CA PHE A 407 0.64 -34.79 6.05
C PHE A 407 1.20 -34.44 4.67
N GLU A 408 1.38 -35.46 3.82
CA GLU A 408 1.83 -35.28 2.45
C GLU A 408 0.88 -34.29 1.80
N TYR A 409 1.42 -33.14 1.41
CA TYR A 409 0.68 -32.20 0.58
C TYR A 409 0.35 -32.95 -0.71
N LEU A 410 -0.87 -32.76 -1.23
CA LEU A 410 -1.09 -32.99 -2.65
C LEU A 410 -0.22 -31.94 -3.35
N ASP A 411 0.99 -32.33 -3.79
CA ASP A 411 1.95 -31.55 -4.57
C ASP A 411 1.41 -31.12 -5.96
N SER A 412 0.10 -30.94 -6.08
CA SER A 412 -0.58 -30.71 -7.34
C SER A 412 -1.43 -29.45 -7.18
N PRO A 413 -1.01 -28.32 -7.80
CA PRO A 413 -2.00 -27.40 -8.34
C PRO A 413 -3.02 -28.25 -9.13
N GLN A 414 -4.31 -27.92 -9.10
CA GLN A 414 -5.30 -28.69 -9.87
C GLN A 414 -4.91 -28.67 -11.35
N GLU A 415 -4.23 -29.73 -11.80
CA GLU A 415 -3.67 -29.84 -13.14
C GLU A 415 -4.85 -29.97 -14.12
N LYS A 416 -5.12 -28.93 -14.89
CA LYS A 416 -5.78 -29.10 -16.18
C LYS A 416 -4.73 -28.85 -17.25
N MET A 417 -4.18 -29.94 -17.77
CA MET A 417 -3.29 -29.89 -18.93
C MET A 417 -4.12 -29.48 -20.14
N ASN A 418 -3.89 -28.29 -20.70
CA ASN A 418 -4.50 -27.93 -21.98
C ASN A 418 -3.74 -28.65 -23.10
N THR A 419 -4.33 -29.74 -23.60
CA THR A 419 -3.74 -30.63 -24.60
C THR A 419 -3.50 -29.97 -25.96
N LYS A 420 -4.08 -28.79 -26.23
CA LYS A 420 -3.88 -28.04 -27.48
C LYS A 420 -2.65 -27.12 -27.45
N THR A 421 -2.27 -26.58 -26.29
CA THR A 421 -1.18 -25.60 -26.16
C THR A 421 0.05 -26.14 -25.42
N GLY A 422 -0.06 -27.28 -24.73
CA GLY A 422 1.03 -27.86 -23.94
C GLY A 422 1.39 -27.03 -22.70
N VAL A 423 0.55 -26.05 -22.33
CA VAL A 423 0.68 -25.21 -21.15
C VAL A 423 -0.21 -25.77 -20.04
N ILE A 424 0.34 -25.87 -18.83
CA ILE A 424 -0.42 -26.26 -17.64
C ILE A 424 -1.27 -25.05 -17.26
N ASP A 425 -2.60 -25.14 -17.43
CA ASP A 425 -3.53 -24.10 -16.99
C ASP A 425 -3.78 -24.29 -15.49
N ILE A 426 -2.80 -23.86 -14.69
CA ILE A 426 -2.91 -23.83 -13.24
C ILE A 426 -3.79 -22.63 -12.90
N THR A 427 -5.05 -22.87 -12.58
CA THR A 427 -5.94 -21.84 -12.04
C THR A 427 -5.40 -21.45 -10.66
N MET A 428 -4.58 -20.40 -10.61
CA MET A 428 -3.87 -20.02 -9.40
C MET A 428 -4.78 -19.10 -8.56
N TYR A 429 -5.39 -19.69 -7.53
CA TYR A 429 -6.21 -18.97 -6.56
C TYR A 429 -5.39 -17.84 -5.90
N PRO A 430 -6.02 -16.69 -5.57
CA PRO A 430 -5.36 -15.53 -5.01
C PRO A 430 -4.72 -15.87 -3.66
N PRO A 431 -3.51 -15.34 -3.39
CA PRO A 431 -2.89 -15.52 -2.09
C PRO A 431 -3.84 -15.02 -1.00
N ILE A 432 -3.98 -15.81 0.06
CA ILE A 432 -4.86 -15.48 1.17
C ILE A 432 -4.13 -14.61 2.21
N PRO A 433 -4.87 -13.85 3.05
CA PRO A 433 -4.28 -13.08 4.13
C PRO A 433 -3.47 -13.96 5.11
N PRO A 434 -2.34 -13.45 5.65
CA PRO A 434 -1.51 -14.20 6.58
C PRO A 434 -2.27 -14.59 7.85
N CYS A 435 -2.08 -15.82 8.32
CA CYS A 435 -2.84 -16.34 9.46
C CYS A 435 -2.41 -15.74 10.81
N SER A 436 -3.37 -15.66 11.73
CA SER A 436 -3.17 -15.22 13.11
C SER A 436 -4.15 -15.94 14.02
N HIS A 437 -3.68 -16.93 14.80
CA HIS A 437 -4.53 -17.76 15.66
C HIS A 437 -3.75 -18.37 16.83
N ASN A 438 -4.42 -18.70 17.92
CA ASN A 438 -3.83 -19.44 19.04
C ASN A 438 -3.46 -20.88 18.63
N GLY A 439 -2.37 -21.40 19.21
CA GLY A 439 -1.92 -22.77 18.99
C GLY A 439 -1.33 -23.05 17.60
N PRO A 440 -0.96 -24.31 17.33
CA PRO A 440 -0.30 -24.71 16.09
C PRO A 440 -1.23 -24.58 14.87
N CYS A 441 -0.64 -24.45 13.68
CA CYS A 441 -1.42 -24.43 12.45
C CYS A 441 -2.00 -25.81 12.16
N SER A 442 -3.33 -25.88 12.06
CA SER A 442 -4.08 -27.09 11.73
C SER A 442 -5.35 -26.75 10.95
N LEU A 443 -6.05 -27.76 10.43
CA LEU A 443 -7.29 -27.59 9.67
C LEU A 443 -8.37 -26.80 10.42
N SER A 444 -8.47 -26.95 11.74
CA SER A 444 -9.48 -26.28 12.56
C SER A 444 -9.06 -24.89 13.04
N THR A 445 -7.77 -24.56 13.00
CA THR A 445 -7.23 -23.34 13.62
C THR A 445 -6.67 -22.34 12.61
N CYS A 446 -6.16 -22.80 11.47
CA CYS A 446 -5.36 -21.99 10.55
C CYS A 446 -6.03 -21.83 9.19
N SER A 447 -6.29 -20.58 8.79
CA SER A 447 -6.79 -20.23 7.46
C SER A 447 -5.86 -20.72 6.35
N CYS A 448 -4.54 -20.50 6.46
CA CYS A 448 -3.55 -21.00 5.49
C CYS A 448 -3.66 -22.51 5.31
N TYR A 449 -3.71 -23.25 6.41
CA TYR A 449 -3.81 -24.71 6.36
C TYR A 449 -5.13 -25.17 5.74
N LYS A 450 -6.25 -24.53 6.11
CA LYS A 450 -7.59 -24.84 5.61
C LYS A 450 -7.72 -24.65 4.10
N GLU A 451 -7.23 -23.52 3.60
CA GLU A 451 -7.29 -23.16 2.18
C GLU A 451 -6.17 -23.82 1.37
N ARG A 452 -5.37 -24.70 1.97
CA ARG A 452 -4.24 -25.38 1.32
C ARG A 452 -3.25 -24.38 0.73
N TYR A 453 -2.78 -23.47 1.58
CA TYR A 453 -1.63 -22.60 1.36
C TYR A 453 -0.56 -22.80 2.43
N HIS A 454 0.69 -22.63 2.03
CA HIS A 454 1.78 -22.50 2.99
C HIS A 454 1.64 -21.22 3.82
N CYS A 455 1.98 -21.32 5.11
CA CYS A 455 2.16 -20.14 5.93
C CYS A 455 3.35 -19.34 5.38
N VAL A 456 3.12 -18.06 5.08
CA VAL A 456 4.15 -17.13 4.64
C VAL A 456 4.80 -16.43 5.83
N ARG A 457 5.85 -15.65 5.57
CA ARG A 457 6.62 -14.96 6.61
C ARG A 457 5.76 -14.00 7.43
N GLU A 458 4.79 -13.37 6.78
CA GLU A 458 3.87 -12.40 7.35
C GLU A 458 2.85 -13.05 8.32
N CYS A 459 2.73 -14.38 8.33
CA CYS A 459 1.87 -15.10 9.28
C CYS A 459 2.39 -14.97 10.72
N ARG A 460 1.48 -14.96 11.70
CA ARG A 460 1.75 -14.87 13.14
C ARG A 460 1.70 -16.23 13.85
N CYS A 461 1.74 -17.31 13.09
CA CYS A 461 1.95 -18.64 13.65
C CYS A 461 3.41 -18.82 14.11
N ASP A 462 3.67 -19.90 14.85
CA ASP A 462 5.00 -20.19 15.37
C ASP A 462 6.10 -20.19 14.29
N LYS A 463 7.34 -19.81 14.65
CA LYS A 463 8.48 -19.80 13.72
C LYS A 463 8.82 -21.20 13.20
N ASP A 464 8.61 -22.23 14.02
CA ASP A 464 8.82 -23.64 13.70
C ASP A 464 7.56 -24.31 13.13
N CYS A 465 6.54 -23.53 12.76
CA CYS A 465 5.32 -24.03 12.15
C CYS A 465 5.63 -24.92 10.93
N THR A 466 5.12 -26.15 10.96
CA THR A 466 5.34 -27.14 9.91
C THR A 466 4.71 -26.77 8.56
N ASN A 467 3.70 -25.90 8.57
CA ASN A 467 3.04 -25.38 7.38
C ASN A 467 3.78 -24.19 6.74
N ARG A 468 4.82 -23.64 7.39
CA ARG A 468 5.60 -22.54 6.81
C ARG A 468 6.40 -23.02 5.60
N ARG A 469 6.48 -22.14 4.59
CA ARG A 469 7.29 -22.40 3.39
C ARG A 469 8.76 -22.60 3.78
N LYS A 470 9.39 -23.63 3.20
CA LYS A 470 10.80 -23.99 3.50
C LYS A 470 11.80 -23.49 2.46
N GLY A 471 11.32 -23.03 1.29
CA GLY A 471 12.17 -22.69 0.15
C GLY A 471 12.72 -23.92 -0.59
N CYS A 472 13.51 -23.70 -1.64
CA CYS A 472 14.12 -24.77 -2.42
C CYS A 472 15.48 -25.20 -1.84
N ASN A 473 15.82 -26.48 -2.05
CA ASN A 473 17.13 -27.06 -1.72
C ASN A 473 18.11 -27.08 -2.89
N CYS A 474 17.82 -26.35 -3.98
CA CYS A 474 18.66 -26.30 -5.16
C CYS A 474 20.06 -25.78 -4.79
N LYS A 475 21.10 -26.38 -5.36
CA LYS A 475 22.51 -26.02 -5.10
C LYS A 475 23.36 -26.27 -6.34
N PRO A 476 24.48 -25.54 -6.53
CA PRO A 476 25.40 -25.80 -7.63
C PRO A 476 25.89 -27.26 -7.57
N GLN A 477 25.77 -27.99 -8.68
CA GLN A 477 26.40 -29.29 -8.77
C GLN A 477 27.93 -29.13 -8.69
N LYS A 478 28.59 -30.04 -7.97
CA LYS A 478 30.06 -30.11 -7.97
C LYS A 478 30.48 -30.86 -9.23
N LYS A 479 31.33 -30.27 -10.07
CA LYS A 479 31.94 -31.03 -11.17
C LYS A 479 33.01 -31.96 -10.60
N ASN A 480 33.33 -33.04 -11.32
CA ASN A 480 34.55 -33.83 -11.06
C ASN A 480 35.70 -32.81 -10.92
N TRP A 481 36.54 -32.93 -9.89
CA TRP A 481 37.54 -31.93 -9.45
C TRP A 481 37.08 -30.85 -8.43
N GLY A 482 35.87 -30.92 -7.89
CA GLY A 482 35.47 -30.16 -6.69
C GLY A 482 35.15 -28.68 -6.89
N LYS A 483 35.23 -28.17 -8.14
CA LYS A 483 34.79 -26.81 -8.47
C LYS A 483 33.27 -26.76 -8.66
N PRO A 484 32.56 -25.75 -8.11
CA PRO A 484 31.13 -25.58 -8.33
C PRO A 484 30.83 -25.30 -9.80
N SER A 485 29.76 -25.90 -10.32
CA SER A 485 29.26 -25.62 -11.67
C SER A 485 28.94 -24.12 -11.82
N LYS A 486 29.09 -23.61 -13.04
CA LYS A 486 28.65 -22.26 -13.43
C LYS A 486 27.25 -22.26 -14.05
N GLU A 487 26.63 -23.43 -14.17
CA GLU A 487 25.29 -23.55 -14.75
C GLU A 487 24.26 -22.81 -13.90
N ALA A 488 23.29 -22.22 -14.58
CA ALA A 488 22.20 -21.50 -13.93
C ALA A 488 21.31 -22.48 -13.16
N LEU A 489 20.91 -22.11 -11.95
CA LEU A 489 20.09 -22.93 -11.05
C LEU A 489 18.63 -22.50 -11.12
N CYS A 490 17.73 -23.41 -10.75
CA CYS A 490 16.28 -23.16 -10.73
C CYS A 490 15.73 -22.78 -12.12
N LYS A 491 16.31 -23.34 -13.19
CA LYS A 491 15.83 -23.17 -14.57
C LYS A 491 14.72 -24.16 -14.90
N ASP A 492 14.91 -25.41 -14.51
CA ASP A 492 13.97 -26.51 -14.75
C ASP A 492 12.87 -26.49 -13.67
N ILE A 493 11.61 -26.51 -14.12
CA ILE A 493 10.43 -26.53 -13.26
C ILE A 493 10.38 -27.80 -12.40
N SER A 494 10.82 -28.95 -12.95
CA SER A 494 10.79 -30.24 -12.27
C SER A 494 11.84 -30.40 -11.16
N LEU A 495 12.89 -29.57 -11.17
CA LEU A 495 14.02 -29.66 -10.24
C LEU A 495 14.00 -28.63 -9.12
N CYS A 496 13.06 -27.68 -9.15
CA CYS A 496 12.97 -26.59 -8.17
C CYS A 496 11.55 -26.48 -7.63
N SER A 497 11.37 -26.81 -6.34
CA SER A 497 10.07 -26.72 -5.66
C SER A 497 9.43 -25.34 -5.80
N CYS A 498 10.21 -24.26 -5.66
CA CYS A 498 9.69 -22.90 -5.85
C CYS A 498 9.10 -22.69 -7.25
N ARG A 499 9.77 -23.17 -8.29
CA ARG A 499 9.32 -22.99 -9.68
C ARG A 499 8.13 -23.89 -10.01
N LEU A 500 8.09 -25.09 -9.45
CA LEU A 500 6.93 -25.99 -9.51
C LEU A 500 5.68 -25.35 -8.88
N GLU A 501 5.86 -24.64 -7.76
CA GLU A 501 4.83 -23.85 -7.09
C GLU A 501 4.52 -22.51 -7.79
N MET A 502 5.10 -22.23 -8.97
CA MET A 502 4.93 -20.96 -9.71
C MET A 502 5.29 -19.71 -8.86
N MET A 503 6.24 -19.87 -7.95
CA MET A 503 6.73 -18.81 -7.06
C MET A 503 8.22 -18.56 -7.27
N GLU A 504 8.65 -17.32 -7.10
CA GLU A 504 10.08 -17.03 -7.05
C GLU A 504 10.74 -17.66 -5.81
N CYS A 505 12.04 -17.90 -5.94
CA CYS A 505 12.89 -18.34 -4.85
C CYS A 505 12.97 -17.23 -3.80
N ASP A 506 12.74 -17.55 -2.54
CA ASP A 506 12.83 -16.59 -1.46
C ASP A 506 14.31 -16.36 -1.05
N PRO A 507 14.80 -15.12 -0.94
CA PRO A 507 16.21 -14.83 -0.63
C PRO A 507 16.62 -15.22 0.80
N GLU A 508 15.69 -15.36 1.73
CA GLU A 508 15.96 -15.79 3.11
C GLU A 508 15.86 -17.30 3.29
N LEU A 509 14.95 -17.96 2.56
CA LEU A 509 14.75 -19.41 2.63
C LEU A 509 15.67 -20.17 1.65
N CYS A 510 15.77 -19.72 0.40
CA CYS A 510 16.46 -20.43 -0.69
C CYS A 510 17.97 -20.16 -0.71
N LYS A 511 18.65 -20.42 0.41
CA LYS A 511 20.09 -20.12 0.62
C LYS A 511 21.01 -20.87 -0.34
N GLY A 512 20.67 -22.10 -0.71
CA GLY A 512 21.52 -22.97 -1.54
C GLY A 512 21.62 -22.55 -3.00
N CYS A 513 20.56 -21.94 -3.55
CA CYS A 513 20.49 -21.62 -4.97
C CYS A 513 21.13 -20.28 -5.35
N ALA A 514 21.73 -19.60 -4.36
CA ALA A 514 22.25 -18.24 -4.46
C ALA A 514 21.17 -17.19 -4.83
N CYS A 515 19.94 -17.37 -4.35
CA CYS A 515 18.83 -16.44 -4.58
C CYS A 515 19.18 -15.00 -4.14
N ARG A 516 19.79 -14.84 -2.97
CA ARG A 516 20.15 -13.52 -2.41
C ARG A 516 21.27 -12.79 -3.17
N ASN A 517 22.06 -13.50 -3.98
CA ASN A 517 23.27 -12.92 -4.58
C ASN A 517 22.91 -12.10 -5.83
N THR A 518 23.22 -10.81 -5.78
CA THR A 518 23.10 -9.89 -6.93
C THR A 518 24.32 -9.95 -7.85
N ASP A 519 25.51 -10.15 -7.28
CA ASP A 519 26.78 -10.28 -8.01
C ASP A 519 27.24 -11.74 -8.07
N THR A 520 27.33 -12.24 -9.30
CA THR A 520 27.64 -13.64 -9.57
C THR A 520 29.04 -13.81 -10.16
N LYS A 521 30.05 -12.96 -9.89
CA LYS A 521 31.49 -13.06 -10.32
C LYS A 521 31.95 -14.46 -10.76
N GLY A 522 31.55 -14.94 -11.93
CA GLY A 522 31.76 -16.32 -12.42
C GLY A 522 31.14 -17.51 -11.64
N ARG A 523 30.17 -17.32 -10.74
CA ARG A 523 29.45 -18.37 -9.97
C ARG A 523 28.06 -18.66 -10.56
N ALA A 524 27.53 -19.87 -10.33
CA ALA A 524 26.14 -20.22 -10.65
C ALA A 524 25.17 -19.25 -9.98
N ARG A 525 24.11 -18.89 -10.71
CA ARG A 525 23.08 -17.95 -10.27
C ARG A 525 21.71 -18.63 -10.27
N CYS A 526 20.85 -18.27 -9.32
CA CYS A 526 19.43 -18.57 -9.42
C CYS A 526 18.84 -17.82 -10.62
N THR A 527 18.01 -18.48 -11.42
CA THR A 527 17.22 -17.85 -12.49
C THR A 527 15.76 -17.64 -12.09
N ASN A 528 15.32 -18.23 -10.98
CA ASN A 528 13.97 -18.08 -10.44
C ASN A 528 13.89 -16.95 -9.41
N ASN A 529 14.59 -15.86 -9.69
CA ASN A 529 14.65 -14.63 -8.90
C ASN A 529 14.83 -13.39 -9.81
N ASN A 530 14.47 -13.53 -11.10
CA ASN A 530 14.69 -12.46 -12.07
C ASN A 530 13.73 -11.30 -11.84
N VAL A 531 12.48 -11.58 -11.47
CA VAL A 531 11.44 -10.58 -11.31
C VAL A 531 11.73 -9.73 -10.08
N GLN A 532 12.01 -10.33 -8.92
CA GLN A 532 12.43 -9.62 -7.70
C GLN A 532 13.69 -8.74 -7.88
N HIS A 533 14.51 -9.00 -8.89
CA HIS A 533 15.72 -8.22 -9.19
C HIS A 533 15.56 -7.31 -10.43
N GLY A 534 14.37 -7.23 -11.03
CA GLY A 534 14.12 -6.42 -12.23
C GLY A 534 14.98 -6.83 -13.44
N ARG A 535 15.38 -8.11 -13.53
CA ARG A 535 16.28 -8.62 -14.57
C ARG A 535 15.48 -9.03 -15.80
N PHE A 536 15.05 -8.01 -16.54
CA PHE A 536 14.28 -8.15 -17.77
C PHE A 536 15.13 -7.86 -19.00
N ASN A 537 14.71 -8.38 -20.15
CA ASN A 537 15.31 -8.00 -21.42
C ASN A 537 14.90 -6.56 -21.79
N ARG A 538 15.81 -5.82 -22.42
CA ARG A 538 15.54 -4.44 -22.81
C ARG A 538 14.58 -4.37 -24.00
N LEU A 539 13.59 -3.48 -23.89
CA LEU A 539 12.61 -3.20 -24.93
C LEU A 539 12.80 -1.79 -25.49
N ARG A 540 12.36 -1.57 -26.72
CA ARG A 540 12.26 -0.26 -27.37
C ARG A 540 10.85 -0.06 -27.87
N ILE A 541 10.22 1.04 -27.48
CA ILE A 541 8.89 1.43 -27.98
C ILE A 541 9.05 2.31 -29.22
N GLN A 542 8.37 1.95 -30.30
CA GLN A 542 8.41 2.68 -31.57
C GLN A 542 7.09 2.53 -32.32
N ARG A 543 6.91 3.30 -33.40
CA ARG A 543 5.72 3.20 -34.27
C ARG A 543 5.62 1.80 -34.87
N SER A 544 4.39 1.30 -34.96
CA SER A 544 3.98 0.00 -35.50
C SER A 544 2.69 0.16 -36.32
N GLU A 545 2.19 -0.91 -36.92
CA GLU A 545 0.94 -0.91 -37.68
C GLU A 545 -0.28 -0.49 -36.84
N TRP A 546 -0.32 -0.94 -35.58
CA TRP A 546 -1.45 -0.73 -34.65
C TRP A 546 -1.19 0.41 -33.64
N GLY A 547 -0.39 1.39 -34.05
CA GLY A 547 0.02 2.51 -33.19
C GLY A 547 1.44 2.34 -32.67
N TYR A 548 1.63 2.19 -31.37
CA TYR A 548 2.97 1.90 -30.80
C TYR A 548 3.13 0.39 -30.55
N GLY A 549 4.37 -0.10 -30.66
CA GLY A 549 4.70 -1.50 -30.40
C GLY A 549 6.00 -1.65 -29.62
N ALA A 550 6.12 -2.74 -28.87
CA ALA A 550 7.34 -3.15 -28.16
C ALA A 550 8.25 -3.99 -29.06
N TYR A 551 9.52 -3.59 -29.18
CA TYR A 551 10.52 -4.27 -30.00
C TYR A 551 11.73 -4.67 -29.15
N ALA A 552 12.32 -5.81 -29.47
CA ALA A 552 13.48 -6.32 -28.74
C ALA A 552 14.70 -5.42 -28.98
N ALA A 553 15.27 -4.83 -27.92
CA ALA A 553 16.49 -4.03 -28.03
C ALA A 553 17.76 -4.92 -28.09
N GLU A 554 17.63 -6.20 -27.78
CA GLU A 554 18.67 -7.22 -27.78
C GLU A 554 18.05 -8.60 -28.07
N PRO A 555 18.83 -9.63 -28.46
CA PRO A 555 18.26 -10.98 -28.69
C PRO A 555 17.66 -11.58 -27.41
N ILE A 556 16.41 -12.05 -27.49
CA ILE A 556 15.67 -12.67 -26.37
C ILE A 556 15.59 -14.19 -26.60
N PRO A 557 16.11 -15.04 -25.70
CA PRO A 557 16.00 -16.48 -25.83
C PRO A 557 14.56 -16.95 -25.56
N LYS A 558 14.19 -18.14 -26.04
CA LYS A 558 12.91 -18.80 -25.68
C LYS A 558 12.85 -19.06 -24.17
N GLY A 559 11.69 -18.82 -23.56
CA GLY A 559 11.42 -19.02 -22.13
C GLY A 559 12.01 -17.92 -21.25
N ALA A 560 12.29 -16.74 -21.81
CA ALA A 560 12.79 -15.59 -21.07
C ALA A 560 11.62 -14.75 -20.56
N ILE A 561 11.70 -14.33 -19.30
CA ILE A 561 10.75 -13.36 -18.73
C ILE A 561 11.10 -11.99 -19.31
N VAL A 562 10.22 -11.49 -20.17
CA VAL A 562 10.32 -10.20 -20.85
C VAL A 562 10.04 -9.05 -19.88
N GLY A 563 9.10 -9.24 -18.95
CA GLY A 563 8.71 -8.22 -17.98
C GLY A 563 7.51 -8.67 -17.16
N VAL A 564 7.15 -7.86 -16.17
CA VAL A 564 5.88 -7.98 -15.44
C VAL A 564 4.91 -6.98 -16.04
N TYR A 565 3.72 -7.44 -16.40
CA TYR A 565 2.62 -6.57 -16.79
C TYR A 565 2.09 -5.89 -15.54
N VAL A 566 2.23 -4.56 -15.49
CA VAL A 566 1.87 -3.74 -14.35
C VAL A 566 0.84 -2.70 -14.72
N GLY A 567 0.00 -2.35 -13.75
CA GLY A 567 -1.00 -1.31 -13.88
C GLY A 567 -1.77 -1.11 -12.59
N GLU A 568 -2.94 -0.53 -12.70
CA GLU A 568 -3.87 -0.38 -11.59
C GLU A 568 -4.54 -1.72 -11.29
N HIS A 569 -4.37 -2.24 -10.08
CA HIS A 569 -5.03 -3.46 -9.63
C HIS A 569 -6.38 -3.11 -8.99
N MET A 570 -7.46 -3.49 -9.65
CA MET A 570 -8.82 -3.12 -9.25
C MET A 570 -9.81 -4.26 -9.41
N LEU A 571 -10.99 -4.14 -8.81
CA LEU A 571 -12.12 -4.99 -9.15
C LEU A 571 -12.49 -4.77 -10.63
N ALA A 572 -12.90 -5.85 -11.30
CA ALA A 572 -13.38 -5.75 -12.67
C ALA A 572 -14.57 -4.76 -12.72
N PRO A 573 -14.55 -3.76 -13.62
CA PRO A 573 -15.66 -2.83 -13.79
C PRO A 573 -16.91 -3.56 -14.28
N HIS A 574 -18.06 -2.87 -14.27
CA HIS A 574 -19.28 -3.45 -14.81
C HIS A 574 -19.09 -3.73 -16.32
N PRO A 575 -19.36 -4.95 -16.84
CA PRO A 575 -19.04 -5.33 -18.21
C PRO A 575 -19.57 -4.37 -19.28
N GLU A 576 -20.82 -3.90 -19.12
CA GLU A 576 -21.42 -2.91 -20.02
C GLU A 576 -20.65 -1.59 -20.05
N THR A 577 -20.22 -1.08 -18.89
CA THR A 577 -19.46 0.18 -18.82
C THR A 577 -18.09 0.04 -19.47
N GLU A 578 -17.46 -1.11 -19.27
CA GLU A 578 -16.18 -1.44 -19.85
C GLU A 578 -16.28 -1.56 -21.37
N GLU A 579 -17.26 -2.30 -21.88
CA GLU A 579 -17.53 -2.45 -23.31
C GLU A 579 -17.78 -1.10 -23.99
N MET A 580 -18.58 -0.22 -23.38
CA MET A 580 -18.83 1.13 -23.90
C MET A 580 -17.53 1.93 -24.02
N LEU A 581 -16.69 1.91 -22.99
CA LEU A 581 -15.39 2.59 -22.99
C LEU A 581 -14.42 2.00 -24.02
N GLN A 582 -14.35 0.67 -24.12
CA GLN A 582 -13.47 -0.02 -25.06
C GLN A 582 -13.89 0.23 -26.51
N LYS A 583 -15.19 0.14 -26.83
CA LYS A 583 -15.71 0.44 -28.17
C LYS A 583 -15.48 1.90 -28.57
N HIS A 584 -15.68 2.83 -27.64
CA HIS A 584 -15.50 4.24 -27.91
C HIS A 584 -14.01 4.61 -28.09
N THR A 585 -13.12 4.05 -27.27
CA THR A 585 -11.68 4.40 -27.33
C THR A 585 -10.89 3.55 -28.33
N GLY A 586 -11.36 2.35 -28.66
CA GLY A 586 -10.64 1.33 -29.42
C GLY A 586 -9.47 0.72 -28.65
N LEU A 587 -9.45 0.82 -27.32
CA LEU A 587 -8.33 0.42 -26.45
C LEU A 587 -8.82 -0.45 -25.30
N ASN A 588 -8.11 -1.55 -25.05
CA ASN A 588 -8.30 -2.39 -23.87
C ASN A 588 -6.92 -2.87 -23.37
N TYR A 589 -6.57 -2.41 -22.16
CA TYR A 589 -5.34 -2.74 -21.43
C TYR A 589 -5.62 -3.56 -20.15
N ALA A 590 -6.84 -4.05 -19.98
CA ALA A 590 -7.25 -4.82 -18.82
C ALA A 590 -6.82 -6.28 -18.98
N PHE A 591 -6.09 -6.77 -17.99
CA PHE A 591 -5.68 -8.16 -17.88
C PHE A 591 -6.41 -8.81 -16.71
N GLY A 592 -7.28 -9.76 -17.00
CA GLY A 592 -8.09 -10.45 -16.00
C GLY A 592 -7.26 -11.33 -15.07
N LEU A 593 -7.55 -11.24 -13.78
CA LEU A 593 -7.01 -12.09 -12.71
C LEU A 593 -8.11 -12.94 -12.09
N TYR A 594 -7.71 -13.91 -11.26
CA TYR A 594 -8.68 -14.69 -10.50
C TYR A 594 -9.35 -13.83 -9.44
N GLY A 595 -10.66 -14.02 -9.22
CA GLY A 595 -11.40 -13.35 -8.15
C GLY A 595 -12.08 -12.06 -8.58
N ASN A 596 -12.40 -11.94 -9.88
CA ASN A 596 -13.05 -10.76 -10.48
C ASN A 596 -12.23 -9.47 -10.29
N THR A 597 -10.91 -9.58 -10.38
CA THR A 597 -9.97 -8.45 -10.37
C THR A 597 -9.27 -8.34 -11.72
N VAL A 598 -8.78 -7.15 -12.03
CA VAL A 598 -8.04 -6.85 -13.26
C VAL A 598 -6.80 -6.05 -12.92
N ILE A 599 -5.76 -6.19 -13.76
CA ILE A 599 -4.66 -5.22 -13.85
C ILE A 599 -4.92 -4.39 -15.10
N ASP A 600 -5.27 -3.12 -14.95
CA ASP A 600 -5.47 -2.19 -16.06
C ASP A 600 -4.23 -1.28 -16.24
N SER A 601 -3.56 -1.42 -17.38
CA SER A 601 -2.39 -0.60 -17.71
C SER A 601 -2.74 0.70 -18.45
N LYS A 602 -4.00 1.14 -18.47
CA LYS A 602 -4.46 2.35 -19.17
C LYS A 602 -3.84 3.64 -18.61
N SER A 603 -3.97 3.87 -17.31
CA SER A 603 -3.56 5.12 -16.63
C SER A 603 -2.14 5.05 -16.06
N ALA A 604 -1.70 3.85 -15.69
CA ALA A 604 -0.36 3.60 -15.16
C ALA A 604 0.16 2.25 -15.67
N GLY A 605 1.44 2.17 -16.00
CA GLY A 605 2.01 0.98 -16.62
C GLY A 605 3.49 1.07 -16.94
N ASN A 606 4.03 0.03 -17.56
CA ASN A 606 5.40 -0.01 -18.08
C ASN A 606 5.42 -0.37 -19.58
N GLU A 607 6.59 -0.62 -20.13
CA GLU A 607 6.82 -0.92 -21.55
C GLU A 607 6.07 -2.16 -22.04
N THR A 608 5.69 -3.08 -21.14
CA THR A 608 5.01 -4.33 -21.51
C THR A 608 3.58 -4.11 -22.03
N ARG A 609 2.97 -2.95 -21.75
CA ARG A 609 1.64 -2.57 -22.28
C ARG A 609 1.60 -2.38 -23.80
N TYR A 610 2.76 -2.28 -24.45
CA TYR A 610 2.90 -2.07 -25.90
C TYR A 610 3.10 -3.37 -26.69
N LEU A 611 2.97 -4.55 -26.06
CA LEU A 611 2.95 -5.81 -26.80
C LEU A 611 1.60 -5.93 -27.49
N ASN A 612 1.60 -5.74 -28.81
CA ASN A 612 0.39 -5.81 -29.63
C ASN A 612 -0.12 -7.24 -29.79
N HIS A 613 -1.38 -7.36 -30.16
CA HIS A 613 -2.01 -8.64 -30.44
C HIS A 613 -1.41 -9.31 -31.69
N ALA A 614 -1.24 -10.63 -31.62
CA ALA A 614 -1.20 -11.50 -32.79
C ALA A 614 -1.85 -12.85 -32.46
N ASN A 615 -2.45 -13.49 -33.45
CA ASN A 615 -2.95 -14.86 -33.32
C ASN A 615 -1.78 -15.85 -33.33
N ASP A 616 -2.02 -17.05 -32.81
CA ASP A 616 -1.11 -18.16 -33.04
C ASP A 616 -1.11 -18.56 -34.53
N PRO A 617 0.06 -18.87 -35.13
CA PRO A 617 1.36 -19.03 -34.49
C PRO A 617 2.23 -17.76 -34.47
N ASP A 618 1.76 -16.59 -34.90
CA ASP A 618 2.61 -15.40 -35.03
C ASP A 618 2.96 -14.75 -33.67
N ALA A 619 2.14 -14.97 -32.65
CA ALA A 619 2.48 -14.63 -31.27
C ALA A 619 3.81 -15.27 -30.85
N ASN A 620 4.68 -14.47 -30.23
CA ASN A 620 6.00 -14.90 -29.76
C ASN A 620 6.21 -14.68 -28.25
N CYS A 621 5.18 -14.20 -27.56
CA CYS A 621 5.11 -14.04 -26.11
C CYS A 621 3.78 -14.59 -25.58
N ILE A 622 3.77 -14.96 -24.30
CA ILE A 622 2.59 -15.43 -23.55
C ILE A 622 2.52 -14.71 -22.20
N GLY A 623 1.32 -14.38 -21.75
CA GLY A 623 1.06 -13.88 -20.40
C GLY A 623 0.75 -15.04 -19.46
N SER A 624 1.32 -15.02 -18.25
CA SER A 624 1.06 -16.04 -17.23
C SER A 624 0.91 -15.41 -15.86
N SER A 625 -0.13 -15.81 -15.13
CA SER A 625 -0.32 -15.41 -13.73
C SER A 625 0.65 -16.15 -12.82
N ILE A 626 1.32 -15.42 -11.93
CA ILE A 626 2.28 -15.94 -10.95
C ILE A 626 2.10 -15.28 -9.59
N VAL A 627 2.61 -15.91 -8.52
CA VAL A 627 2.63 -15.30 -7.19
C VAL A 627 4.04 -14.77 -6.92
N LEU A 628 4.14 -13.44 -6.81
CA LEU A 628 5.34 -12.73 -6.41
C LEU A 628 5.14 -12.18 -5.01
N HIS A 629 5.94 -12.64 -4.05
CA HIS A 629 5.86 -12.19 -2.64
C HIS A 629 4.41 -12.15 -2.13
N ASN A 630 3.67 -13.26 -2.24
CA ASN A 630 2.27 -13.35 -1.81
C ASN A 630 1.32 -12.33 -2.49
N THR A 631 1.62 -11.96 -3.75
CA THR A 631 0.82 -11.04 -4.57
C THR A 631 0.65 -11.62 -5.97
N GLN A 632 -0.56 -11.58 -6.53
CA GLN A 632 -0.77 -11.96 -7.93
C GLN A 632 -0.10 -10.95 -8.86
N ALA A 633 0.58 -11.47 -9.88
CA ALA A 633 1.20 -10.68 -10.93
C ALA A 633 1.11 -11.42 -12.26
N ILE A 634 1.28 -10.69 -13.36
CA ILE A 634 1.31 -11.27 -14.70
C ILE A 634 2.71 -11.09 -15.25
N ILE A 635 3.38 -12.19 -15.58
CA ILE A 635 4.64 -12.14 -16.31
C ILE A 635 4.38 -12.35 -17.80
N LEU A 636 5.16 -11.67 -18.62
CA LEU A 636 5.22 -11.95 -20.05
C LEU A 636 6.48 -12.77 -20.33
N GLU A 637 6.31 -13.96 -20.91
CA GLU A 637 7.41 -14.87 -21.26
C GLU A 637 7.49 -15.08 -22.78
N SER A 638 8.69 -15.13 -23.33
CA SER A 638 8.90 -15.44 -24.75
C SER A 638 8.62 -16.93 -25.04
N THR A 639 7.75 -17.23 -26.01
CA THR A 639 7.47 -18.61 -26.45
C THR A 639 8.47 -19.10 -27.50
N LYS A 640 9.18 -18.16 -28.15
CA LYS A 640 10.17 -18.38 -29.20
C LYS A 640 11.41 -17.53 -28.97
N LYS A 641 12.47 -17.80 -29.72
CA LYS A 641 13.64 -16.90 -29.77
C LYS A 641 13.27 -15.67 -30.60
N ILE A 642 13.53 -14.47 -30.06
CA ILE A 642 13.22 -13.18 -30.70
C ILE A 642 14.54 -12.47 -31.01
N LYS A 643 14.73 -12.01 -32.24
CA LYS A 643 15.95 -11.28 -32.63
C LYS A 643 15.83 -9.82 -32.24
N MET A 644 16.99 -9.15 -32.10
CA MET A 644 17.02 -7.70 -31.95
C MET A 644 16.27 -7.03 -33.11
N GLY A 645 15.40 -6.08 -32.78
CA GLY A 645 14.55 -5.36 -33.73
C GLY A 645 13.28 -6.09 -34.15
N GLU A 646 13.04 -7.34 -33.75
CA GLU A 646 11.75 -8.01 -33.94
C GLU A 646 10.73 -7.51 -32.90
N GLN A 647 9.46 -7.43 -33.31
CA GLN A 647 8.36 -7.01 -32.44
C GLN A 647 7.96 -8.14 -31.50
N LEU A 648 7.64 -7.79 -30.25
CA LEU A 648 7.06 -8.72 -29.29
C LEU A 648 5.54 -8.65 -29.43
N LEU A 649 4.92 -9.82 -29.63
CA LEU A 649 3.50 -9.98 -29.93
C LEU A 649 2.89 -11.02 -28.99
N LEU A 650 1.70 -10.73 -28.50
CA LEU A 650 0.98 -11.52 -27.52
C LEU A 650 -0.35 -11.98 -28.09
N ASN A 651 -0.72 -13.25 -27.88
CA ASN A 651 -2.09 -13.68 -28.12
C ASN A 651 -2.97 -13.21 -26.95
N TYR A 652 -3.95 -12.34 -27.23
CA TYR A 652 -4.86 -11.79 -26.21
C TYR A 652 -5.98 -12.79 -25.86
N GLY A 653 -6.15 -13.85 -26.65
CA GLY A 653 -7.15 -14.88 -26.46
C GLY A 653 -8.52 -14.52 -27.04
N GLU A 654 -9.33 -15.54 -27.29
CA GLU A 654 -10.66 -15.40 -27.89
C GLU A 654 -11.60 -14.56 -27.03
N LYS A 655 -11.54 -14.71 -25.70
CA LYS A 655 -12.34 -13.93 -24.74
C LYS A 655 -12.10 -12.42 -24.82
N TYR A 656 -10.92 -11.99 -25.28
CA TYR A 656 -10.65 -10.56 -25.49
C TYR A 656 -11.48 -9.99 -26.64
N TRP A 657 -11.65 -10.78 -27.71
CA TRP A 657 -12.36 -10.37 -28.92
C TRP A 657 -13.85 -10.69 -28.89
N ASN A 658 -14.25 -11.71 -28.11
CA ASN A 658 -15.64 -12.13 -27.93
C ASN A 658 -15.97 -12.34 -26.44
N PRO A 659 -16.16 -11.25 -25.68
CA PRO A 659 -16.46 -11.33 -24.25
C PRO A 659 -17.82 -11.99 -23.93
N ASP A 660 -18.75 -11.98 -24.89
CA ASP A 660 -20.12 -12.50 -24.73
C ASP A 660 -20.33 -13.96 -25.19
N GLY A 661 -19.31 -14.59 -25.79
CA GLY A 661 -19.41 -15.98 -26.26
C GLY A 661 -20.54 -16.21 -27.29
N LYS A 662 -20.87 -15.20 -28.11
CA LYS A 662 -21.73 -15.42 -29.28
C LYS A 662 -20.84 -15.91 -30.40
N ASP A 663 -20.75 -17.22 -30.56
CA ASP A 663 -20.05 -17.81 -31.69
C ASP A 663 -20.76 -17.38 -32.99
N ASP A 664 -20.02 -16.72 -33.88
CA ASP A 664 -20.42 -16.62 -35.28
C ASP A 664 -20.40 -18.05 -35.85
N GLU A 665 -21.59 -18.64 -36.06
CA GLU A 665 -21.77 -19.92 -36.73
C GLU A 665 -21.25 -19.85 -38.17
N SER A 666 -19.95 -20.06 -38.38
CA SER A 666 -19.40 -20.59 -39.62
C SER A 666 -17.97 -21.13 -39.46
N SER A 667 -17.79 -22.25 -38.77
CA SER A 667 -16.90 -23.35 -39.22
C SER A 667 -16.90 -24.49 -38.21
N ASP A 668 -17.16 -25.70 -38.72
CA ASP A 668 -17.40 -26.94 -37.99
C ASP A 668 -16.31 -27.34 -36.98
N GLY A 669 -16.76 -27.80 -35.80
CA GLY A 669 -15.95 -28.50 -34.81
C GLY A 669 -16.73 -28.78 -33.52
N GLU A 670 -17.53 -29.85 -33.52
CA GLU A 670 -18.31 -30.34 -32.36
C GLU A 670 -17.49 -30.58 -31.09
N GLU A 671 -18.04 -30.17 -29.94
CA GLU A 671 -18.20 -30.92 -28.67
C GLU A 671 -18.70 -29.91 -27.60
N GLY A 672 -19.84 -30.02 -26.93
CA GLY A 672 -20.62 -31.19 -26.54
C GLY A 672 -20.45 -31.42 -25.04
N LEU A 673 -21.27 -30.79 -24.18
CA LEU A 673 -21.50 -31.22 -22.80
C LEU A 673 -22.86 -30.71 -22.31
N SER A 674 -23.86 -31.58 -22.47
CA SER A 674 -25.20 -31.46 -21.93
C SER A 674 -25.21 -31.57 -20.41
N ASN A 675 -25.84 -30.60 -19.74
CA ASN A 675 -26.27 -30.72 -18.36
C ASN A 675 -27.39 -31.77 -18.23
N SER A 676 -27.24 -32.72 -17.32
CA SER A 676 -28.37 -33.41 -16.71
C SER A 676 -28.13 -33.55 -15.21
N ASN A 677 -28.88 -32.75 -14.45
CA ASN A 677 -29.19 -33.03 -13.05
C ASN A 677 -30.61 -33.59 -13.03
N SER A 678 -30.78 -34.78 -12.48
CA SER A 678 -32.06 -35.24 -11.96
C SER A 678 -31.83 -35.96 -10.65
N GLU A 679 -32.49 -35.44 -9.62
CA GLU A 679 -32.72 -36.04 -8.31
C GLU A 679 -33.29 -37.45 -8.43
N ALA A 680 -32.89 -38.36 -7.52
CA ALA A 680 -33.70 -39.51 -7.16
C ALA A 680 -33.40 -39.92 -5.71
N SER A 681 -34.46 -39.80 -4.91
CA SER A 681 -34.72 -40.46 -3.64
C SER A 681 -34.83 -41.99 -3.75
N GLU A 682 -34.85 -42.65 -2.59
CA GLU A 682 -35.18 -44.06 -2.31
C GLU A 682 -34.03 -45.08 -2.48
N ASP A 683 -33.35 -45.44 -1.39
CA ASP A 683 -33.67 -46.53 -0.45
C ASP A 683 -32.83 -46.44 0.84
#